data_AF-A0A9E2VQC1-F1
#
_entry.id   AF-A0A9E2VQC1-F1
#
_cell.length_a   1.000
_cell.length_b   1.000
_cell.length_c   1.000
_cell.angle_alpha   90.00
_cell.angle_beta   90.00
_cell.angle_gamma   90.00
#
_symmetry.space_group_name_H-M   'P 1'
#
loop_
_entity.id
_entity.type
_entity.pdbx_description
1 polymer ?
#
loop_
_entity_poly.entity_id
_entity_poly.type
_entity_poly.pdbx_seq_one_letter_code
_entity_poly.pdbx_strand_id
1 'polypeptide(L)'
;MWLPFAASRTLSIHSPGNLTIHTYSSTTPSPQDLSRPPSQDAGIRLGIIAVATLLSIAIFSSLGTPAGVSAATPLVTIILNGWGSFLLSTLFIAGCIGLAIPLRKFWSASSESAAITAAVGLSLGLTLNHIIGQCGFFRIGAIPIGAMLIPAIGLTTLLWGCAALFQRVRSGLIPRPSYQYLFWAPALGILFVAASSPPGWLWDTEFGGFDALSYHLQLPQEWFVANRIDPVRHNVYSYLPSYMEAVFTSFAHFGRLPPREATGFGNGFGLLTPDATGQNAWLALACQHVHALITVLGAWIIAALCRTMGTSRPTSLVIGACALATPWLIVTGSLAYNEGAVITLFAGAMLIAAQRDLSSTLRGILCAFIIGVACGCKPTAILFCAPPVAILLLGTTPVRTWPKLAAAGITVGLISLSPWLLRNFLNSGNPIFPYLHTLFGDAHWTSEQFSRYAGAHHATEPLLQRLTLFLFADNSNPASPQHRGLMHPQFGWLSLILVASSAYVLFASHTRRFGTLLVLGLLSQIAAWVFFTHIQSRFLLPLLVPAAALFALALSPRPRDITASATWESADRASRITFWIAALMTALQIFTLGNIFGSQRRGDPNGLLLLGPGMLSGELALVEWNVLNPTERAQLESNLSAAAWMNLKSIGGSSLLLIGDSTPFYFGGRLGDPGNEIGDGLPRYNVTWDRSIITAALAGVANEPVAQDAAISKAIKDAGITHILINSAELSRLARSGWLDPLLTPAVLQRWLAANATPVREWQGEGRVLYQVK
;
A
#
# COMPACT_ATOMS: atom_id res chain seq x y z
N MET A 1 -34.13 31.96 36.20
CA MET A 1 -35.33 31.88 37.06
C MET A 1 -36.35 31.00 36.33
N TRP A 2 -37.12 30.25 37.11
CA TRP A 2 -37.88 29.05 36.77
C TRP A 2 -39.10 29.21 35.83
N LEU A 3 -39.49 28.06 35.22
CA LEU A 3 -40.86 27.59 34.85
C LEU A 3 -41.46 27.87 33.43
N PRO A 4 -42.42 27.03 32.94
CA PRO A 4 -42.40 26.33 31.64
C PRO A 4 -43.76 26.39 30.87
N PHE A 5 -44.11 25.35 30.09
CA PHE A 5 -45.30 25.04 29.23
C PHE A 5 -45.02 25.21 27.72
N ALA A 6 -45.52 24.38 26.78
CA ALA A 6 -46.70 23.52 26.79
C ALA A 6 -46.57 22.30 25.86
N ALA A 7 -47.40 21.29 26.16
CA ALA A 7 -47.66 20.11 25.36
C ALA A 7 -48.56 20.40 24.15
N SER A 8 -48.34 19.71 23.02
CA SER A 8 -49.30 19.62 21.92
C SER A 8 -49.78 18.19 21.73
N ARG A 9 -51.09 17.98 21.90
CA ARG A 9 -51.84 16.78 21.51
C ARG A 9 -51.95 16.72 19.98
N THR A 10 -51.86 15.53 19.40
CA THR A 10 -52.32 15.25 18.02
C THR A 10 -53.37 14.14 18.05
N LEU A 11 -54.49 14.44 17.38
CA LEU A 11 -55.68 13.60 17.22
C LEU A 11 -55.39 12.30 16.43
N SER A 12 -56.06 11.23 16.85
CA SER A 12 -56.13 9.94 16.16
C SER A 12 -57.25 9.93 15.11
N ILE A 13 -56.92 9.48 13.89
CA ILE A 13 -57.90 9.05 12.87
C ILE A 13 -57.56 7.59 12.52
N HIS A 14 -58.56 6.71 12.64
CA HIS A 14 -58.47 5.28 12.34
C HIS A 14 -58.56 4.99 10.83
N SER A 15 -57.70 4.08 10.35
CA SER A 15 -57.92 3.24 9.16
C SER A 15 -57.23 1.88 9.39
N PRO A 16 -57.87 0.74 9.03
CA PRO A 16 -57.35 -0.59 9.32
C PRO A 16 -56.42 -1.08 8.20
N GLY A 17 -55.20 -1.47 8.55
CA GLY A 17 -54.26 -2.11 7.64
C GLY A 17 -53.03 -2.56 8.43
N ASN A 18 -52.92 -3.88 8.63
CA ASN A 18 -51.87 -4.53 9.40
C ASN A 18 -50.46 -4.07 8.97
N LEU A 19 -49.87 -3.20 9.77
CA LEU A 19 -48.45 -2.86 9.73
C LEU A 19 -47.91 -3.14 11.14
N THR A 20 -47.32 -4.32 11.33
CA THR A 20 -46.63 -4.66 12.58
C THR A 20 -45.35 -3.83 12.66
N ILE A 21 -45.44 -2.64 13.23
CA ILE A 21 -44.29 -1.83 13.60
C ILE A 21 -43.67 -2.50 14.83
N HIS A 22 -42.53 -3.16 14.67
CA HIS A 22 -41.68 -3.54 15.80
C HIS A 22 -41.14 -2.26 16.44
N THR A 23 -41.84 -1.75 17.44
CA THR A 23 -41.28 -0.78 18.38
C THR A 23 -40.11 -1.44 19.10
N TYR A 24 -38.90 -0.94 18.87
CA TYR A 24 -37.74 -1.27 19.68
C TYR A 24 -38.04 -0.87 21.12
N SER A 25 -38.36 -1.87 21.96
CA SER A 25 -38.30 -1.73 23.40
C SER A 25 -36.86 -1.40 23.76
N SER A 26 -36.61 -0.15 24.17
CA SER A 26 -35.41 0.20 24.90
C SER A 26 -35.51 -0.49 26.26
N THR A 27 -35.04 -1.73 26.34
CA THR A 27 -34.80 -2.37 27.64
C THR A 27 -33.72 -1.56 28.34
N THR A 28 -34.16 -0.67 29.24
CA THR A 28 -33.31 -0.15 30.31
C THR A 28 -32.71 -1.35 31.03
N PRO A 29 -31.38 -1.47 31.12
CA PRO A 29 -30.76 -2.60 31.81
C PRO A 29 -31.24 -2.62 33.26
N SER A 30 -31.47 -3.82 33.79
CA SER A 30 -31.87 -3.95 35.20
C SER A 30 -30.80 -3.35 36.11
N PRO A 31 -31.15 -2.78 37.27
CA PRO A 31 -30.18 -2.23 38.23
C PRO A 31 -29.09 -3.23 38.65
N GLN A 32 -29.32 -4.54 38.49
CA GLN A 32 -28.34 -5.60 38.79
C GLN A 32 -27.26 -5.79 37.70
N ASP A 33 -27.48 -5.35 36.47
CA ASP A 33 -26.45 -5.41 35.40
C ASP A 33 -25.42 -4.28 35.50
N LEU A 34 -25.75 -3.20 36.22
CA LEU A 34 -24.90 -2.02 36.39
C LEU A 34 -23.84 -2.16 37.51
N SER A 35 -23.87 -3.26 38.28
CA SER A 35 -22.95 -3.49 39.40
C SER A 35 -21.77 -4.42 39.08
N ARG A 36 -21.70 -4.97 37.85
CA ARG A 36 -20.55 -5.81 37.45
C ARG A 36 -19.36 -4.91 37.07
N PRO A 37 -18.19 -5.07 37.72
CA PRO A 37 -16.99 -4.32 37.32
C PRO A 37 -16.66 -4.59 35.84
N PRO A 38 -15.98 -3.66 35.14
CA PRO A 38 -15.51 -3.91 33.78
C PRO A 38 -14.77 -5.25 33.75
N SER A 39 -15.33 -6.20 32.99
CA SER A 39 -15.07 -7.62 33.21
C SER A 39 -13.60 -7.98 32.97
N GLN A 40 -12.93 -8.56 33.97
CA GLN A 40 -11.59 -9.17 33.85
C GLN A 40 -11.44 -10.04 32.58
N ASP A 41 -12.51 -10.70 32.14
CA ASP A 41 -12.62 -11.50 30.89
C ASP A 41 -12.18 -10.74 29.62
N ALA A 42 -12.50 -9.45 29.47
CA ALA A 42 -12.12 -8.69 28.27
C ALA A 42 -10.60 -8.46 28.18
N GLY A 43 -9.95 -8.16 29.32
CA GLY A 43 -8.50 -8.04 29.43
C GLY A 43 -7.80 -9.35 29.15
N ILE A 44 -8.32 -10.47 29.69
CA ILE A 44 -7.80 -11.82 29.44
C ILE A 44 -7.87 -12.16 27.95
N ARG A 45 -8.99 -11.89 27.27
CA ARG A 45 -9.13 -12.15 25.83
C ARG A 45 -8.14 -11.35 24.97
N LEU A 46 -7.99 -10.05 25.26
CA LEU A 46 -6.99 -9.22 24.57
C LEU A 46 -5.58 -9.75 24.81
N GLY A 47 -5.26 -10.13 26.06
CA GLY A 47 -3.99 -10.76 26.41
C GLY A 47 -3.73 -12.02 25.59
N ILE A 48 -4.71 -12.92 25.50
CA ILE A 48 -4.61 -14.17 24.70
C ILE A 48 -4.37 -13.87 23.21
N ILE A 49 -5.10 -12.92 22.62
CA ILE A 49 -4.93 -12.55 21.21
C ILE A 49 -3.55 -11.93 20.96
N ALA A 50 -3.09 -11.05 21.87
CA ALA A 50 -1.78 -10.43 21.80
C ALA A 50 -0.66 -11.48 21.90
N VAL A 51 -0.76 -12.40 22.86
CA VAL A 51 0.18 -13.51 23.03
C VAL A 51 0.19 -14.40 21.79
N ALA A 52 -0.95 -14.78 21.23
CA ALA A 52 -1.02 -15.60 20.02
C ALA A 52 -0.38 -14.90 18.80
N THR A 53 -0.56 -13.58 18.69
CA THR A 53 0.07 -12.78 17.62
C THR A 53 1.59 -12.70 17.81
N LEU A 54 2.05 -12.44 19.03
CA LEU A 54 3.48 -12.43 19.36
C LEU A 54 4.14 -13.80 19.14
N LEU A 55 3.46 -14.89 19.51
CA LEU A 55 3.92 -16.26 19.22
C LEU A 55 3.98 -16.52 17.72
N SER A 56 3.00 -16.03 16.94
CA SER A 56 3.04 -16.14 15.48
C SER A 56 4.21 -15.36 14.89
N ILE A 57 4.46 -14.12 15.34
CA ILE A 57 5.65 -13.34 14.96
C ILE A 57 6.92 -14.12 15.29
N ALA A 58 7.03 -14.69 16.50
CA ALA A 58 8.20 -15.46 16.93
C ALA A 58 8.45 -16.66 16.00
N ILE A 59 7.42 -17.47 15.73
CA ILE A 59 7.49 -18.63 14.84
C ILE A 59 7.95 -18.18 13.45
N PHE A 60 7.26 -17.24 12.82
CA PHE A 60 7.57 -16.87 11.44
C PHE A 60 8.88 -16.08 11.30
N SER A 61 9.28 -15.31 12.31
CA SER A 61 10.57 -14.59 12.32
C SER A 61 11.79 -15.52 12.45
N SER A 62 11.59 -16.75 12.95
CA SER A 62 12.64 -17.78 13.05
C SER A 62 12.86 -18.59 11.77
N LEU A 63 11.95 -18.49 10.79
CA LEU A 63 12.11 -19.22 9.52
C LEU A 63 13.26 -18.62 8.71
N GLY A 64 14.23 -19.43 8.30
CA GLY A 64 15.33 -18.96 7.47
C GLY A 64 16.30 -18.00 8.17
N THR A 65 16.36 -18.03 9.50
CA THR A 65 17.39 -17.30 10.25
C THR A 65 18.68 -18.11 10.35
N PRO A 66 19.86 -17.47 10.40
CA PRO A 66 21.14 -18.16 10.47
C PRO A 66 21.22 -19.20 11.61
N ALA A 67 21.94 -20.30 11.37
CA ALA A 67 22.13 -21.35 12.36
C ALA A 67 22.77 -20.81 13.65
N GLY A 68 22.27 -21.27 14.80
CA GLY A 68 22.75 -20.83 16.12
C GLY A 68 22.05 -19.58 16.70
N VAL A 69 21.20 -18.91 15.91
CA VAL A 69 20.35 -17.82 16.42
C VAL A 69 19.12 -18.42 17.13
N SER A 70 18.91 -18.05 18.40
CA SER A 70 17.68 -18.41 19.13
C SER A 70 16.45 -17.80 18.47
N ALA A 71 15.32 -18.52 18.43
CA ALA A 71 14.04 -18.00 17.95
C ALA A 71 13.56 -16.74 18.71
N ALA A 72 14.08 -16.49 19.91
CA ALA A 72 13.80 -15.27 20.67
C ALA A 72 14.50 -14.03 20.08
N THR A 73 15.66 -14.19 19.44
CA THR A 73 16.47 -13.05 18.96
C THR A 73 15.77 -12.26 17.85
N PRO A 74 15.22 -12.88 16.79
CA PRO A 74 14.47 -12.15 15.76
C PRO A 74 13.22 -11.46 16.31
N LEU A 75 12.49 -12.09 17.23
CA LEU A 75 11.34 -11.49 17.89
C LEU A 75 11.75 -10.22 18.66
N VAL A 76 12.79 -10.31 19.49
CA VAL A 76 13.31 -9.17 20.25
C VAL A 76 13.79 -8.07 19.30
N THR A 77 14.43 -8.43 18.18
CA THR A 77 14.88 -7.49 17.17
C THR A 77 13.71 -6.73 16.54
N ILE A 78 12.65 -7.43 16.11
CA ILE A 78 11.43 -6.79 15.57
C ILE A 78 10.83 -5.84 16.60
N ILE A 79 10.77 -6.25 17.87
CA ILE A 79 10.17 -5.43 18.94
C ILE A 79 11.04 -4.19 19.21
N LEU A 80 12.34 -4.34 19.43
CA LEU A 80 13.22 -3.24 19.80
C LEU A 80 13.46 -2.27 18.63
N ASN A 81 13.75 -2.80 17.44
CA ASN A 81 14.08 -2.00 16.27
C ASN A 81 12.82 -1.48 15.55
N GLY A 82 11.71 -2.21 15.66
CA GLY A 82 10.44 -1.84 15.05
C GLY A 82 9.52 -0.98 15.93
N TRP A 83 9.78 -0.84 17.24
CA TRP A 83 8.87 -0.09 18.13
C TRP A 83 8.60 1.33 17.63
N GLY A 84 9.66 2.06 17.26
CA GLY A 84 9.52 3.44 16.76
C GLY A 84 8.71 3.52 15.46
N SER A 85 8.95 2.61 14.53
CA SER A 85 8.28 2.57 13.24
C SER A 85 6.80 2.15 13.37
N PHE A 86 6.51 1.15 14.21
CA PHE A 86 5.14 0.73 14.54
C PHE A 86 4.37 1.82 15.28
N LEU A 87 5.00 2.49 16.24
CA LEU A 87 4.37 3.57 17.00
C LEU A 87 3.99 4.73 16.08
N LEU A 88 4.93 5.22 15.26
CA LEU A 88 4.67 6.30 14.31
C LEU A 88 3.52 5.93 13.35
N SER A 89 3.55 4.72 12.79
CA SER A 89 2.53 4.21 11.88
C SER A 89 1.15 4.11 12.54
N THR A 90 1.10 3.62 13.78
CA THR A 90 -0.14 3.48 14.56
C THR A 90 -0.73 4.85 14.91
N LEU A 91 0.11 5.80 15.34
CA LEU A 91 -0.31 7.17 15.65
C LEU A 91 -0.88 7.88 14.41
N PHE A 92 -0.27 7.66 13.24
CA PHE A 92 -0.78 8.21 11.98
C PHE A 92 -2.18 7.68 11.65
N ILE A 93 -2.37 6.35 11.68
CA ILE A 93 -3.67 5.72 11.37
C ILE A 93 -4.74 6.11 12.41
N ALA A 94 -4.39 6.09 13.69
CA ALA A 94 -5.28 6.53 14.77
C ALA A 94 -5.66 8.01 14.60
N GLY A 95 -4.70 8.85 14.21
CA GLY A 95 -4.94 10.25 13.82
C GLY A 95 -5.96 10.36 12.69
N CYS A 96 -5.74 9.64 11.60
CA CYS A 96 -6.68 9.60 10.47
C CYS A 96 -8.10 9.21 10.92
N ILE A 97 -8.25 8.14 11.69
CA ILE A 97 -9.56 7.69 12.22
C ILE A 97 -10.19 8.80 13.09
N GLY A 98 -9.38 9.47 13.92
CA GLY A 98 -9.79 10.58 14.76
C GLY A 98 -10.42 11.74 14.01
N LEU A 99 -9.87 12.10 12.83
CA LEU A 99 -10.40 13.17 11.97
C LEU A 99 -11.87 12.95 11.57
N ALA A 100 -12.33 11.70 11.49
CA ALA A 100 -13.71 11.38 11.15
C ALA A 100 -14.67 11.33 12.36
N ILE A 101 -14.17 11.37 13.60
CA ILE A 101 -14.99 11.30 14.81
C ILE A 101 -16.04 12.42 14.88
N PRO A 102 -15.72 13.71 14.60
CA PRO A 102 -16.72 14.78 14.60
C PRO A 102 -17.82 14.61 13.55
N LEU A 103 -17.51 13.92 12.44
CA LEU A 103 -18.43 13.65 11.35
C LEU A 103 -19.31 12.42 11.62
N ARG A 104 -18.97 11.59 12.61
CA ARG A 104 -19.67 10.34 12.94
C ARG A 104 -21.16 10.51 13.17
N LYS A 105 -21.63 11.68 13.60
CA LYS A 105 -23.06 12.00 13.76
C LYS A 105 -23.90 11.74 12.49
N PHE A 106 -23.29 11.78 11.30
CA PHE A 106 -24.00 11.53 10.04
C PHE A 106 -24.24 10.04 9.75
N TRP A 107 -23.54 9.13 10.44
CA TRP A 107 -23.66 7.67 10.28
C TRP A 107 -23.62 6.93 11.61
N SER A 108 -23.93 7.61 12.72
CA SER A 108 -23.89 7.03 14.06
C SER A 108 -24.99 6.00 14.28
N ALA A 109 -26.10 6.14 13.54
CA ALA A 109 -27.20 5.17 13.52
C ALA A 109 -26.81 3.87 12.81
N SER A 110 -25.70 3.85 12.05
CA SER A 110 -25.32 2.68 11.29
C SER A 110 -24.73 1.58 12.16
N SER A 111 -25.11 0.34 11.86
CA SER A 111 -24.59 -0.86 12.53
C SER A 111 -23.05 -0.97 12.43
N GLU A 112 -22.46 -0.48 11.34
CA GLU A 112 -21.02 -0.52 11.07
C GLU A 112 -20.34 0.85 11.17
N SER A 113 -20.89 1.73 12.00
CA SER A 113 -20.42 3.11 12.18
C SER A 113 -18.90 3.23 12.41
N ALA A 114 -18.28 2.28 13.13
CA ALA A 114 -16.83 2.28 13.36
C ALA A 114 -16.01 2.03 12.09
N ALA A 115 -16.42 1.06 11.25
CA ALA A 115 -15.75 0.76 10.00
C ALA A 115 -15.90 1.90 8.98
N ILE A 116 -17.07 2.53 8.92
CA ILE A 116 -17.30 3.73 8.11
C ILE A 116 -16.41 4.88 8.58
N THR A 117 -16.34 5.11 9.90
CA THR A 117 -15.47 6.15 10.49
C THR A 117 -14.01 5.91 10.11
N ALA A 118 -13.55 4.65 10.14
CA ALA A 118 -12.17 4.35 9.76
C ALA A 118 -11.89 4.58 8.27
N ALA A 119 -12.79 4.17 7.37
CA ALA A 119 -12.66 4.41 5.93
C ALA A 119 -12.65 5.91 5.58
N VAL A 120 -13.59 6.67 6.17
CA VAL A 120 -13.68 8.12 5.97
C VAL A 120 -12.47 8.83 6.60
N GLY A 121 -12.05 8.42 7.79
CA GLY A 121 -10.91 8.98 8.49
C GLY A 121 -9.60 8.78 7.72
N LEU A 122 -9.35 7.56 7.23
CA LEU A 122 -8.23 7.29 6.34
C LEU A 122 -8.28 8.16 5.08
N SER A 123 -9.45 8.30 4.46
CA SER A 123 -9.62 9.14 3.27
C SER A 123 -9.27 10.61 3.51
N LEU A 124 -9.72 11.16 4.65
CA LEU A 124 -9.41 12.53 5.07
C LEU A 124 -7.92 12.69 5.36
N GLY A 125 -7.33 11.76 6.11
CA GLY A 125 -5.91 11.79 6.45
C GLY A 125 -5.02 11.77 5.21
N LEU A 126 -5.26 10.86 4.27
CA LEU A 126 -4.49 10.77 3.02
C LEU A 126 -4.61 12.05 2.18
N THR A 127 -5.83 12.59 2.03
CA THR A 127 -6.09 13.81 1.26
C THR A 127 -5.39 15.02 1.87
N LEU A 128 -5.56 15.24 3.18
CA LEU A 128 -4.96 16.38 3.87
C LEU A 128 -3.43 16.28 3.87
N ASN A 129 -2.89 15.06 4.05
CA ASN A 129 -1.46 14.85 4.07
C ASN A 129 -0.82 15.20 2.72
N HIS A 130 -1.46 14.80 1.62
CA HIS A 130 -1.02 15.16 0.28
C HIS A 130 -1.06 16.68 0.04
N ILE A 131 -2.15 17.36 0.45
CA ILE A 131 -2.27 18.81 0.31
C ILE A 131 -1.16 19.54 1.10
N ILE A 132 -0.90 19.13 2.35
CA ILE A 132 0.18 19.70 3.17
C ILE A 132 1.54 19.54 2.48
N GLY A 133 1.81 18.34 1.93
CA GLY A 133 3.06 18.06 1.23
C GLY A 133 3.22 18.80 -0.10
N GLN A 134 2.15 18.93 -0.88
CA GLN A 134 2.15 19.67 -2.14
C GLN A 134 2.38 21.18 -1.92
N CYS A 135 1.90 21.72 -0.81
CA CYS A 135 2.16 23.11 -0.40
C CYS A 135 3.54 23.31 0.26
N GLY A 136 4.31 22.23 0.47
CA GLY A 136 5.63 22.27 1.10
C GLY A 136 5.64 22.59 2.60
N PHE A 137 4.54 22.28 3.29
CA PHE A 137 4.35 22.64 4.70
C PHE A 137 4.67 21.52 5.69
N PHE A 138 5.28 20.40 5.26
CA PHE A 138 5.64 19.33 6.21
C PHE A 138 6.60 19.79 7.30
N ARG A 139 7.45 20.77 7.01
CA ARG A 139 8.46 21.28 7.93
C ARG A 139 8.51 22.81 7.95
N ILE A 140 8.75 23.36 9.14
CA ILE A 140 9.08 24.78 9.36
C ILE A 140 10.44 24.81 10.06
N GLY A 141 11.48 25.27 9.36
CA GLY A 141 12.86 25.18 9.85
C GLY A 141 13.32 23.72 9.98
N ALA A 142 13.73 23.30 11.17
CA ALA A 142 14.10 21.91 11.45
C ALA A 142 12.94 21.04 11.97
N ILE A 143 11.78 21.64 12.28
CA ILE A 143 10.71 20.98 13.03
C ILE A 143 9.62 20.49 12.06
N PRO A 144 9.26 19.18 12.07
CA PRO A 144 8.30 18.60 11.14
C PRO A 144 6.84 18.85 11.55
N ILE A 145 6.48 20.12 11.79
CA ILE A 145 5.15 20.50 12.32
C ILE A 145 4.03 20.00 11.40
N GLY A 146 4.14 20.19 10.08
CA GLY A 146 3.10 19.75 9.15
C GLY A 146 2.94 18.23 9.09
N ALA A 147 4.04 17.48 9.20
CA ALA A 147 3.98 16.02 9.28
C ALA A 147 3.30 15.51 10.57
N MET A 148 3.30 16.32 11.64
CA MET A 148 2.65 16.00 12.91
C MET A 148 1.17 16.44 12.99
N LEU A 149 0.70 17.33 12.10
CA LEU A 149 -0.65 17.92 12.20
C LEU A 149 -1.76 16.86 12.20
N ILE A 150 -1.70 15.90 11.28
CA ILE A 150 -2.73 14.86 11.13
C ILE A 150 -2.76 13.92 12.34
N PRO A 151 -1.62 13.31 12.75
CA PRO A 151 -1.55 12.57 14.00
C PRO A 151 -2.04 13.39 15.20
N ALA A 152 -1.58 14.63 15.37
CA ALA A 152 -1.92 15.44 16.54
C ALA A 152 -3.41 15.79 16.64
N ILE A 153 -3.97 16.43 15.61
CA ILE A 153 -5.39 16.85 15.59
C ILE A 153 -6.30 15.61 15.65
N GLY A 154 -5.96 14.59 14.89
CA GLY A 154 -6.67 13.32 14.86
C GLY A 154 -6.67 12.62 16.22
N LEU A 155 -5.52 12.48 16.87
CA LEU A 155 -5.44 11.86 18.19
C LEU A 155 -6.16 12.68 19.24
N THR A 156 -6.07 14.01 19.22
CA THR A 156 -6.84 14.85 20.15
C THR A 156 -8.34 14.65 19.99
N THR A 157 -8.84 14.62 18.75
CA THR A 157 -10.27 14.39 18.47
C THR A 157 -10.70 12.95 18.79
N LEU A 158 -9.83 11.97 18.54
CA LEU A 158 -10.05 10.58 18.94
C LEU A 158 -10.12 10.45 20.45
N LEU A 159 -9.17 11.02 21.20
CA LEU A 159 -9.13 11.01 22.65
C LEU A 159 -10.34 11.75 23.24
N TRP A 160 -10.76 12.87 22.66
CA TRP A 160 -11.98 13.58 23.05
C TRP A 160 -13.24 12.72 22.84
N GLY A 161 -13.37 12.09 21.68
CA GLY A 161 -14.46 11.16 21.40
C GLY A 161 -14.43 9.90 22.27
N CYS A 162 -13.23 9.41 22.58
CA CYS A 162 -13.00 8.29 23.49
C CYS A 162 -13.25 8.67 24.94
N ALA A 163 -13.06 9.91 25.38
CA ALA A 163 -13.44 10.37 26.72
C ALA A 163 -14.97 10.31 26.90
N ALA A 164 -15.73 10.67 25.87
CA ALA A 164 -17.18 10.46 25.83
C ALA A 164 -17.55 8.97 25.75
N LEU A 165 -16.73 8.14 25.09
CA LEU A 165 -16.88 6.70 25.07
C LEU A 165 -16.53 6.07 26.43
N PHE A 166 -15.53 6.55 27.15
CA PHE A 166 -15.05 6.06 28.45
C PHE A 166 -16.14 6.16 29.52
N GLN A 167 -17.01 7.15 29.41
CA GLN A 167 -18.24 7.24 30.19
C GLN A 167 -19.23 6.09 29.87
N ARG A 168 -19.31 5.64 28.61
CA ARG A 168 -20.07 4.45 28.18
C ARG A 168 -19.36 3.12 28.47
N VAL A 169 -18.02 3.11 28.52
CA VAL A 169 -17.20 1.97 28.95
C VAL A 169 -17.48 1.66 30.42
N ARG A 170 -17.51 2.71 31.25
CA ARG A 170 -17.85 2.63 32.66
C ARG A 170 -19.28 2.14 32.90
N SER A 171 -20.16 2.26 31.91
CA SER A 171 -21.52 1.70 31.93
C SER A 171 -21.65 0.31 31.27
N GLY A 172 -20.53 -0.39 30.99
CA GLY A 172 -20.53 -1.78 30.52
C GLY A 172 -20.83 -2.00 29.02
N LEU A 173 -20.80 -0.95 28.19
CA LEU A 173 -21.25 -1.00 26.79
C LEU A 173 -20.14 -1.28 25.75
N ILE A 174 -18.90 -1.63 26.15
CA ILE A 174 -17.88 -2.07 25.17
C ILE A 174 -18.18 -3.52 24.74
N PRO A 175 -18.24 -3.81 23.43
CA PRO A 175 -18.26 -5.18 22.95
C PRO A 175 -16.98 -5.94 23.35
N ARG A 176 -17.13 -7.10 24.01
CA ARG A 176 -15.99 -7.94 24.39
C ARG A 176 -15.17 -8.35 23.14
N PRO A 177 -13.83 -8.43 23.23
CA PRO A 177 -13.01 -8.96 22.15
C PRO A 177 -13.43 -10.39 21.81
N SER A 178 -13.44 -10.70 20.52
CA SER A 178 -13.86 -12.01 20.00
C SER A 178 -12.65 -12.95 19.94
N TYR A 179 -12.77 -14.19 20.42
CA TYR A 179 -11.71 -15.20 20.25
C TYR A 179 -11.39 -15.49 18.77
N GLN A 180 -12.31 -15.17 17.85
CA GLN A 180 -12.11 -15.31 16.41
C GLN A 180 -10.95 -14.45 15.87
N TYR A 181 -10.48 -13.44 16.61
CA TYR A 181 -9.23 -12.75 16.28
C TYR A 181 -8.00 -13.67 16.35
N LEU A 182 -8.07 -14.84 17.01
CA LEU A 182 -7.00 -15.84 16.96
C LEU A 182 -6.72 -16.35 15.53
N PHE A 183 -7.73 -16.38 14.65
CA PHE A 183 -7.53 -16.74 13.24
C PHE A 183 -6.71 -15.71 12.46
N TRP A 184 -6.55 -14.49 12.99
CA TRP A 184 -5.76 -13.43 12.38
C TRP A 184 -4.27 -13.57 12.71
N ALA A 185 -3.95 -14.18 13.86
CA ALA A 185 -2.59 -14.18 14.42
C ALA A 185 -1.52 -14.71 13.44
N PRO A 186 -1.73 -15.82 12.69
CA PRO A 186 -0.71 -16.30 11.75
C PRO A 186 -0.45 -15.33 10.60
N ALA A 187 -1.51 -14.79 9.98
CA ALA A 187 -1.38 -13.84 8.87
C ALA A 187 -0.78 -12.51 9.34
N LEU A 188 -1.16 -12.02 10.54
CA LEU A 188 -0.54 -10.85 11.18
C LEU A 188 0.95 -11.10 11.47
N GLY A 189 1.29 -12.30 11.95
CA GLY A 189 2.67 -12.72 12.19
C GLY A 189 3.52 -12.58 10.93
N ILE A 190 3.10 -13.21 9.83
CA ILE A 190 3.83 -13.13 8.56
C ILE A 190 3.86 -11.69 8.02
N LEU A 191 2.73 -10.96 8.07
CA LEU A 191 2.67 -9.58 7.59
C LEU A 191 3.68 -8.68 8.29
N PHE A 192 3.73 -8.73 9.63
CA PHE A 192 4.61 -7.87 10.41
C PHE A 192 6.07 -8.30 10.35
N VAL A 193 6.36 -9.59 10.25
CA VAL A 193 7.72 -10.09 9.99
C VAL A 193 8.21 -9.62 8.62
N ALA A 194 7.41 -9.83 7.57
CA ALA A 194 7.74 -9.39 6.21
C ALA A 194 7.89 -7.86 6.12
N ALA A 195 7.00 -7.09 6.75
CA ALA A 195 7.08 -5.63 6.77
C ALA A 195 8.23 -5.08 7.62
N SER A 196 8.86 -5.92 8.44
CA SER A 196 10.07 -5.58 9.20
C SER A 196 11.36 -6.01 8.49
N SER A 197 11.25 -6.74 7.37
CA SER A 197 12.40 -7.05 6.51
C SER A 197 12.82 -5.82 5.69
N PRO A 198 14.11 -5.69 5.32
CA PRO A 198 14.55 -4.58 4.49
C PRO A 198 13.80 -4.52 3.15
N PRO A 199 13.32 -3.34 2.72
CA PRO A 199 12.87 -3.13 1.35
C PRO A 199 13.94 -3.64 0.37
N GLY A 200 13.59 -4.39 -0.67
CA GLY A 200 14.61 -5.07 -1.51
C GLY A 200 14.77 -6.56 -1.21
N TRP A 201 14.54 -6.99 0.03
CA TRP A 201 14.78 -8.37 0.44
C TRP A 201 13.64 -9.32 0.07
N LEU A 202 12.39 -8.93 0.28
CA LEU A 202 11.21 -9.66 -0.17
C LEU A 202 10.48 -8.77 -1.20
N TRP A 203 9.68 -9.27 -2.13
CA TRP A 203 9.32 -10.66 -2.45
C TRP A 203 9.77 -10.97 -3.88
N ASP A 204 10.10 -12.23 -4.18
CA ASP A 204 10.59 -12.60 -5.51
C ASP A 204 9.54 -12.33 -6.61
N THR A 205 8.25 -12.45 -6.30
CA THR A 205 7.15 -12.13 -7.23
C THR A 205 7.01 -10.64 -7.55
N GLU A 206 7.61 -9.77 -6.75
CA GLU A 206 7.64 -8.32 -6.95
C GLU A 206 9.08 -7.85 -7.25
N PHE A 207 9.94 -8.75 -7.73
CA PHE A 207 11.34 -8.48 -8.09
C PHE A 207 12.14 -7.84 -6.94
N GLY A 208 11.94 -8.33 -5.71
CA GLY A 208 12.53 -7.74 -4.50
C GLY A 208 11.85 -6.43 -4.08
N GLY A 209 10.64 -6.13 -4.54
CA GLY A 209 9.99 -4.85 -4.28
C GLY A 209 10.58 -3.73 -5.13
N PHE A 210 10.85 -4.00 -6.42
CA PHE A 210 11.42 -3.03 -7.37
C PHE A 210 10.69 -1.68 -7.32
N ASP A 211 9.36 -1.68 -7.40
CA ASP A 211 8.54 -0.45 -7.37
C ASP A 211 8.74 0.35 -6.05
N ALA A 212 9.01 -0.34 -4.94
CA ALA A 212 9.26 0.31 -3.65
C ALA A 212 10.58 1.08 -3.68
N LEU A 213 11.63 0.45 -4.20
CA LEU A 213 12.97 1.04 -4.30
C LEU A 213 13.09 2.04 -5.46
N SER A 214 12.25 1.91 -6.47
CA SER A 214 12.31 2.74 -7.68
C SER A 214 11.59 4.06 -7.52
N TYR A 215 10.41 4.06 -6.89
CA TYR A 215 9.64 5.30 -6.75
C TYR A 215 8.82 5.43 -5.46
N HIS A 216 8.30 4.36 -4.84
CA HIS A 216 7.49 4.55 -3.63
C HIS A 216 8.28 5.00 -2.40
N LEU A 217 9.56 4.64 -2.27
CA LEU A 217 10.45 5.15 -1.21
C LEU A 217 11.40 6.23 -1.74
N GLN A 218 11.85 6.09 -2.99
CA GLN A 218 12.77 7.03 -3.60
C GLN A 218 12.16 8.42 -3.81
N LEU A 219 10.94 8.52 -4.35
CA LEU A 219 10.33 9.85 -4.56
C LEU A 219 10.04 10.56 -3.23
N PRO A 220 9.52 9.89 -2.18
CA PRO A 220 9.46 10.50 -0.85
C PRO A 220 10.81 10.97 -0.31
N GLN A 221 11.90 10.27 -0.61
CA GLN A 221 13.25 10.71 -0.24
C GLN A 221 13.63 12.01 -0.98
N GLU A 222 13.33 12.11 -2.27
CA GLU A 222 13.55 13.33 -3.07
C GLU A 222 12.65 14.50 -2.62
N TRP A 223 11.37 14.24 -2.39
CA TRP A 223 10.41 15.24 -1.92
C TRP A 223 10.70 15.72 -0.50
N PHE A 224 11.29 14.87 0.34
CA PHE A 224 11.83 15.27 1.63
C PHE A 224 12.95 16.30 1.48
N VAL A 225 13.89 16.07 0.56
CA VAL A 225 14.97 17.02 0.26
C VAL A 225 14.42 18.32 -0.31
N ALA A 226 13.44 18.25 -1.22
CA ALA A 226 12.75 19.41 -1.77
C ALA A 226 11.77 20.08 -0.78
N ASN A 227 11.47 19.42 0.34
CA ASN A 227 10.38 19.76 1.26
C ASN A 227 9.05 20.05 0.52
N ARG A 228 8.79 19.34 -0.59
CA ARG A 228 7.60 19.53 -1.40
C ARG A 228 7.33 18.31 -2.28
N ILE A 229 6.06 17.94 -2.38
CA ILE A 229 5.60 16.88 -3.30
C ILE A 229 5.34 17.51 -4.67
N ASP A 230 6.32 17.42 -5.57
CA ASP A 230 6.21 17.89 -6.95
C ASP A 230 6.72 16.83 -7.95
N PRO A 231 6.16 16.75 -9.16
CA PRO A 231 6.66 15.83 -10.18
C PRO A 231 8.11 16.12 -10.57
N VAL A 232 8.87 15.05 -10.86
CA VAL A 232 10.26 15.11 -11.31
C VAL A 232 10.41 14.48 -12.70
N ARG A 233 11.23 15.08 -13.56
CA ARG A 233 11.34 14.72 -14.99
C ARG A 233 12.11 13.41 -15.27
N HIS A 234 12.87 12.91 -14.31
CA HIS A 234 13.62 11.66 -14.44
C HIS A 234 12.84 10.44 -13.97
N ASN A 235 11.62 10.64 -13.43
CA ASN A 235 10.79 9.57 -12.91
C ASN A 235 9.30 9.86 -13.15
N VAL A 236 8.74 9.33 -14.23
CA VAL A 236 7.34 9.50 -14.64
C VAL A 236 6.35 9.07 -13.57
N TYR A 237 6.72 8.13 -12.69
CA TYR A 237 5.84 7.69 -11.61
C TYR A 237 5.56 8.80 -10.59
N SER A 238 6.38 9.86 -10.54
CA SER A 238 6.11 11.07 -9.74
C SER A 238 4.90 11.88 -10.21
N TYR A 239 4.50 11.71 -11.47
CA TYR A 239 3.28 12.30 -12.01
C TYR A 239 2.04 11.45 -11.72
N LEU A 240 2.17 10.21 -11.28
CA LEU A 240 1.01 9.42 -10.85
C LEU A 240 0.42 10.00 -9.55
N PRO A 241 -0.86 9.73 -9.26
CA PRO A 241 -1.45 10.07 -7.97
C PRO A 241 -0.61 9.50 -6.83
N SER A 242 -0.30 10.31 -5.82
CA SER A 242 0.72 9.95 -4.82
C SER A 242 0.29 10.22 -3.37
N TYR A 243 -0.94 9.85 -3.02
CA TYR A 243 -1.48 10.09 -1.67
C TYR A 243 -0.83 9.20 -0.60
N MET A 244 -0.41 7.97 -0.96
CA MET A 244 0.31 7.10 -0.02
C MET A 244 1.77 7.53 0.14
N GLU A 245 2.41 7.90 -0.95
CA GLU A 245 3.79 8.37 -0.99
C GLU A 245 3.92 9.73 -0.27
N ALA A 246 2.84 10.53 -0.23
CA ALA A 246 2.77 11.69 0.64
C ALA A 246 2.93 11.30 2.13
N VAL A 247 2.35 10.18 2.57
CA VAL A 247 2.51 9.69 3.95
C VAL A 247 3.96 9.31 4.19
N PHE A 248 4.57 8.59 3.25
CA PHE A 248 5.98 8.22 3.33
C PHE A 248 6.90 9.46 3.36
N THR A 249 6.55 10.52 2.63
CA THR A 249 7.25 11.81 2.67
C THR A 249 7.13 12.46 4.03
N SER A 250 5.94 12.44 4.63
CA SER A 250 5.74 12.93 6.00
C SER A 250 6.60 12.17 7.02
N PHE A 251 6.80 10.86 6.82
CA PHE A 251 7.66 10.03 7.66
C PHE A 251 9.13 10.39 7.48
N ALA A 252 9.58 10.61 6.24
CA ALA A 252 10.93 11.09 5.95
C ALA A 252 11.25 12.39 6.71
N HIS A 253 10.27 13.27 6.92
CA HIS A 253 10.43 14.49 7.71
C HIS A 253 10.63 14.27 9.22
N PHE A 254 10.43 13.08 9.78
CA PHE A 254 10.92 12.75 11.14
C PHE A 254 12.40 12.35 11.14
N GLY A 255 13.01 12.19 9.97
CA GLY A 255 14.41 11.86 9.78
C GLY A 255 15.34 13.08 9.85
N ARG A 256 16.64 12.77 9.84
CA ARG A 256 17.72 13.76 9.79
C ARG A 256 17.68 14.49 8.45
N LEU A 257 17.95 15.80 8.49
CA LEU A 257 18.20 16.57 7.27
C LEU A 257 19.47 16.07 6.58
N PRO A 258 19.56 16.24 5.25
CA PRO A 258 20.85 16.11 4.58
C PRO A 258 21.86 17.07 5.25
N PRO A 259 23.08 16.61 5.55
CA PRO A 259 24.12 17.46 6.13
C PRO A 259 24.51 18.60 5.18
N ARG A 260 24.80 19.79 5.72
CA ARG A 260 25.23 20.97 4.94
C ARG A 260 26.72 20.95 4.57
N GLU A 261 27.54 20.21 5.32
CA GLU A 261 28.98 20.10 5.10
C GLU A 261 29.43 18.63 5.25
N ALA A 262 30.52 18.28 4.58
CA ALA A 262 31.08 16.94 4.55
C ALA A 262 31.86 16.59 5.84
N THR A 263 31.20 16.49 6.99
CA THR A 263 31.86 16.12 8.26
C THR A 263 31.82 14.60 8.49
N GLY A 264 32.92 13.90 8.15
CA GLY A 264 33.16 12.52 8.62
C GLY A 264 32.15 11.44 8.18
N PHE A 265 32.21 10.28 8.81
CA PHE A 265 31.50 9.04 8.48
C PHE A 265 30.11 8.96 9.18
N GLY A 266 29.04 8.65 8.41
CA GLY A 266 27.67 8.39 8.88
C GLY A 266 26.65 9.24 8.08
N ASN A 267 25.85 8.62 7.20
CA ASN A 267 25.39 9.28 5.96
C ASN A 267 23.87 9.23 5.68
N GLY A 268 23.10 8.39 6.39
CA GLY A 268 21.65 8.28 6.17
C GLY A 268 20.85 9.53 6.56
N PHE A 269 20.03 10.03 5.64
CA PHE A 269 19.08 11.14 5.85
C PHE A 269 17.67 10.74 5.41
N GLY A 270 16.65 11.50 5.81
CA GLY A 270 15.26 11.20 5.45
C GLY A 270 14.86 9.79 5.88
N LEU A 271 14.36 8.98 4.95
CA LEU A 271 13.95 7.59 5.19
C LEU A 271 15.10 6.64 5.54
N LEU A 272 16.32 6.94 5.09
CA LEU A 272 17.53 6.18 5.42
C LEU A 272 18.19 6.61 6.74
N THR A 273 17.56 7.50 7.50
CA THR A 273 18.09 7.93 8.81
C THR A 273 18.31 6.71 9.72
N PRO A 274 19.53 6.48 10.22
CA PRO A 274 19.79 5.41 11.17
C PRO A 274 19.09 5.68 12.50
N ASP A 275 18.62 4.62 13.14
CA ASP A 275 18.09 4.65 14.51
C ASP A 275 19.21 4.91 15.55
N ALA A 276 18.84 4.89 16.83
CA ALA A 276 19.79 5.09 17.93
C ALA A 276 20.88 4.01 18.01
N THR A 277 20.68 2.85 17.38
CA THR A 277 21.66 1.75 17.34
C THR A 277 22.63 1.88 16.16
N GLY A 278 22.36 2.78 15.21
CA GLY A 278 23.14 2.93 13.98
C GLY A 278 22.83 1.87 12.92
N GLN A 279 21.91 0.94 13.18
CA GLN A 279 21.74 -0.27 12.37
C GLN A 279 20.52 -0.20 11.43
N ASN A 280 19.49 0.59 11.74
CA ASN A 280 18.22 0.51 10.99
C ASN A 280 17.73 1.85 10.43
N ALA A 281 17.40 1.85 9.14
CA ALA A 281 16.56 2.87 8.51
C ALA A 281 15.08 2.70 8.95
N TRP A 282 14.82 2.94 10.23
CA TRP A 282 13.52 2.65 10.86
C TRP A 282 12.34 3.40 10.20
N LEU A 283 12.60 4.53 9.54
CA LEU A 283 11.58 5.29 8.80
C LEU A 283 11.18 4.63 7.48
N ALA A 284 12.10 3.96 6.79
CA ALA A 284 11.76 3.12 5.64
C ALA A 284 10.88 1.94 6.08
N LEU A 285 11.19 1.33 7.23
CA LEU A 285 10.33 0.29 7.83
C LEU A 285 8.97 0.86 8.25
N ALA A 286 8.91 2.09 8.78
CA ALA A 286 7.64 2.75 9.11
C ALA A 286 6.72 2.88 7.90
N CYS A 287 7.27 3.12 6.70
CA CYS A 287 6.49 3.15 5.46
C CYS A 287 5.86 1.77 5.14
N GLN A 288 6.59 0.68 5.37
CA GLN A 288 6.04 -0.68 5.26
C GLN A 288 4.99 -0.97 6.36
N HIS A 289 5.27 -0.58 7.60
CA HIS A 289 4.37 -0.82 8.75
C HIS A 289 3.06 -0.05 8.64
N VAL A 290 3.06 1.22 8.19
CA VAL A 290 1.80 1.96 7.99
C VAL A 290 0.97 1.33 6.87
N HIS A 291 1.60 0.85 5.79
CA HIS A 291 0.91 0.13 4.73
C HIS A 291 0.35 -1.22 5.19
N ALA A 292 1.12 -1.96 6.00
CA ALA A 292 0.68 -3.21 6.63
C ALA A 292 -0.53 -2.97 7.56
N LEU A 293 -0.48 -1.94 8.40
CA LEU A 293 -1.60 -1.61 9.29
C LEU A 293 -2.84 -1.13 8.52
N ILE A 294 -2.68 -0.38 7.42
CA ILE A 294 -3.78 -0.06 6.50
C ILE A 294 -4.36 -1.34 5.89
N THR A 295 -3.54 -2.32 5.55
CA THR A 295 -3.98 -3.64 5.02
C THR A 295 -4.79 -4.41 6.06
N VAL A 296 -4.34 -4.45 7.33
CA VAL A 296 -5.08 -5.04 8.45
C VAL A 296 -6.43 -4.33 8.64
N LEU A 297 -6.44 -2.99 8.57
CA LEU A 297 -7.66 -2.20 8.63
C LEU A 297 -8.61 -2.56 7.49
N GLY A 298 -8.10 -2.76 6.27
CA GLY A 298 -8.88 -3.19 5.11
C GLY A 298 -9.55 -4.53 5.32
N ALA A 299 -8.81 -5.54 5.78
CA ALA A 299 -9.39 -6.84 6.12
C ALA A 299 -10.46 -6.72 7.22
N TRP A 300 -10.28 -5.84 8.21
CA TRP A 300 -11.27 -5.61 9.27
C TRP A 300 -12.54 -4.94 8.74
N ILE A 301 -12.41 -4.00 7.79
CA ILE A 301 -13.54 -3.39 7.08
C ILE A 301 -14.22 -4.41 6.16
N ILE A 302 -13.47 -5.32 5.52
CA ILE A 302 -14.06 -6.46 4.76
C ILE A 302 -14.91 -7.33 5.70
N ALA A 303 -14.45 -7.62 6.92
CA ALA A 303 -15.27 -8.33 7.91
C ALA A 303 -16.55 -7.56 8.27
N ALA A 304 -16.51 -6.21 8.30
CA ALA A 304 -17.71 -5.39 8.48
C ALA A 304 -18.66 -5.47 7.28
N LEU A 305 -18.13 -5.40 6.06
CA LEU A 305 -18.90 -5.63 4.83
C LEU A 305 -19.58 -7.01 4.85
N CYS A 306 -18.86 -8.06 5.25
CA CYS A 306 -19.40 -9.42 5.35
C CYS A 306 -20.58 -9.53 6.32
N ARG A 307 -20.62 -8.73 7.39
CA ARG A 307 -21.77 -8.70 8.32
C ARG A 307 -23.02 -8.13 7.65
N THR A 308 -22.85 -7.13 6.79
CA THR A 308 -23.97 -6.57 6.01
C THR A 308 -24.55 -7.56 4.99
N MET A 309 -23.84 -8.67 4.70
CA MET A 309 -24.33 -9.77 3.87
C MET A 309 -25.20 -10.78 4.66
N GLY A 310 -25.41 -10.59 5.96
CA GLY A 310 -26.24 -11.45 6.79
C GLY A 310 -25.50 -12.57 7.53
N THR A 311 -24.16 -12.55 7.56
CA THR A 311 -23.38 -13.52 8.36
C THR A 311 -23.25 -13.08 9.82
N SER A 312 -23.08 -14.07 10.71
CA SER A 312 -22.80 -13.81 12.12
C SER A 312 -21.47 -13.06 12.30
N ARG A 313 -21.34 -12.29 13.39
CA ARG A 313 -20.08 -11.58 13.71
C ARG A 313 -18.87 -12.52 13.79
N PRO A 314 -18.92 -13.69 14.46
CA PRO A 314 -17.83 -14.67 14.43
C PRO A 314 -17.42 -15.10 13.02
N THR A 315 -18.38 -15.51 12.18
CA THR A 315 -18.10 -15.96 10.81
C THR A 315 -17.49 -14.85 9.97
N SER A 316 -18.03 -13.63 10.05
CA SER A 316 -17.48 -12.45 9.39
C SER A 316 -16.03 -12.14 9.78
N LEU A 317 -15.69 -12.26 11.07
CA LEU A 317 -14.32 -12.04 11.53
C LEU A 317 -13.36 -13.09 10.98
N VAL A 318 -13.80 -14.34 10.84
CA VAL A 318 -13.01 -15.40 10.22
C VAL A 318 -12.86 -15.18 8.70
N ILE A 319 -13.90 -14.73 8.01
CA ILE A 319 -13.79 -14.36 6.59
C ILE A 319 -12.82 -13.19 6.39
N GLY A 320 -12.82 -12.19 7.28
CA GLY A 320 -11.81 -11.13 7.28
C GLY A 320 -10.38 -11.67 7.48
N ALA A 321 -10.20 -12.64 8.37
CA ALA A 321 -8.91 -13.34 8.52
C ALA A 321 -8.50 -14.09 7.26
N CYS A 322 -9.45 -14.77 6.60
CA CYS A 322 -9.24 -15.45 5.32
C CYS A 322 -8.81 -14.47 4.22
N ALA A 323 -9.44 -13.29 4.17
CA ALA A 323 -9.05 -12.24 3.24
C ALA A 323 -7.62 -11.74 3.51
N LEU A 324 -7.30 -11.45 4.79
CA LEU A 324 -5.94 -11.07 5.19
C LEU A 324 -4.91 -12.15 4.85
N ALA A 325 -5.24 -13.43 5.05
CA ALA A 325 -4.38 -14.57 4.76
C ALA A 325 -4.22 -14.86 3.26
N THR A 326 -4.84 -14.09 2.36
CA THR A 326 -4.61 -14.22 0.91
C THR A 326 -3.16 -13.82 0.61
N PRO A 327 -2.32 -14.71 0.06
CA PRO A 327 -0.89 -14.45 -0.03
C PRO A 327 -0.52 -13.14 -0.73
N TRP A 328 -1.18 -12.79 -1.84
CA TRP A 328 -0.91 -11.54 -2.56
C TRP A 328 -1.20 -10.29 -1.71
N LEU A 329 -2.20 -10.33 -0.83
CA LEU A 329 -2.50 -9.22 0.06
C LEU A 329 -1.38 -9.04 1.11
N ILE A 330 -0.76 -10.13 1.57
CA ILE A 330 0.41 -10.07 2.46
C ILE A 330 1.63 -9.54 1.71
N VAL A 331 1.89 -10.04 0.49
CA VAL A 331 3.03 -9.60 -0.34
C VAL A 331 3.00 -8.09 -0.56
N THR A 332 1.87 -7.59 -1.08
CA THR A 332 1.73 -6.16 -1.38
C THR A 332 1.56 -5.34 -0.10
N GLY A 333 0.86 -5.86 0.90
CA GLY A 333 0.64 -5.19 2.18
C GLY A 333 1.89 -5.03 3.04
N SER A 334 2.90 -5.89 2.88
CA SER A 334 4.15 -5.81 3.63
C SER A 334 5.20 -4.89 2.99
N LEU A 335 5.03 -4.52 1.72
CA LEU A 335 5.91 -3.60 1.01
C LEU A 335 5.43 -2.16 1.20
N ALA A 336 6.32 -1.18 1.01
CA ALA A 336 5.98 0.25 1.00
C ALA A 336 5.29 0.60 -0.32
N TYR A 337 4.08 0.07 -0.47
CA TYR A 337 3.25 0.08 -1.67
C TYR A 337 1.98 0.90 -1.42
N ASN A 338 1.02 0.87 -2.36
CA ASN A 338 -0.24 1.60 -2.23
C ASN A 338 -1.51 0.74 -2.40
N GLU A 339 -1.37 -0.56 -2.67
CA GLU A 339 -2.45 -1.52 -2.86
C GLU A 339 -3.34 -1.66 -1.62
N GLY A 340 -2.74 -1.73 -0.43
CA GLY A 340 -3.47 -1.85 0.83
C GLY A 340 -4.43 -0.68 1.04
N ALA A 341 -4.01 0.54 0.68
CA ALA A 341 -4.90 1.70 0.72
C ALA A 341 -6.07 1.57 -0.25
N VAL A 342 -5.82 1.13 -1.50
CA VAL A 342 -6.88 0.90 -2.49
C VAL A 342 -7.89 -0.14 -2.00
N ILE A 343 -7.42 -1.27 -1.46
CA ILE A 343 -8.27 -2.35 -0.94
C ILE A 343 -9.10 -1.86 0.25
N THR A 344 -8.49 -1.15 1.19
CA THR A 344 -9.17 -0.63 2.38
C THR A 344 -10.25 0.38 2.04
N LEU A 345 -9.94 1.33 1.15
CA LEU A 345 -10.89 2.34 0.69
C LEU A 345 -12.00 1.70 -0.16
N PHE A 346 -11.68 0.75 -1.03
CA PHE A 346 -12.68 0.01 -1.79
C PHE A 346 -13.62 -0.80 -0.90
N ALA A 347 -13.09 -1.50 0.11
CA ALA A 347 -13.91 -2.19 1.11
C ALA A 347 -14.83 -1.24 1.88
N GLY A 348 -14.33 -0.05 2.25
CA GLY A 348 -15.12 1.01 2.88
C GLY A 348 -16.25 1.53 1.99
N ALA A 349 -15.97 1.77 0.72
CA ALA A 349 -16.98 2.22 -0.25
C ALA A 349 -18.02 1.13 -0.54
N MET A 350 -17.61 -0.14 -0.67
CA MET A 350 -18.53 -1.28 -0.80
C MET A 350 -19.42 -1.46 0.44
N LEU A 351 -18.85 -1.30 1.64
CA LEU A 351 -19.60 -1.32 2.90
C LEU A 351 -20.68 -0.23 2.89
N ILE A 352 -20.32 1.02 2.59
CA ILE A 352 -21.27 2.14 2.54
C ILE A 352 -22.31 1.94 1.44
N ALA A 353 -21.91 1.39 0.29
CA ALA A 353 -22.82 1.01 -0.77
C ALA A 353 -23.76 -0.14 -0.37
N ALA A 354 -23.41 -0.99 0.59
CA ALA A 354 -24.30 -2.04 1.11
C ALA A 354 -25.24 -1.54 2.22
N GLN A 355 -24.88 -0.44 2.91
CA GLN A 355 -25.62 0.07 4.06
C GLN A 355 -26.96 0.70 3.69
N ARG A 356 -28.07 0.09 4.15
CA ARG A 356 -29.44 0.56 3.85
C ARG A 356 -30.02 1.52 4.88
N ASP A 357 -29.39 1.60 6.04
CA ASP A 357 -29.73 2.51 7.15
C ASP A 357 -29.26 3.96 6.87
N LEU A 358 -28.36 4.16 5.91
CA LEU A 358 -27.91 5.47 5.45
C LEU A 358 -28.77 6.00 4.30
N SER A 359 -28.96 7.33 4.28
CA SER A 359 -29.62 7.98 3.15
C SER A 359 -28.84 7.76 1.85
N SER A 360 -29.56 7.59 0.74
CA SER A 360 -28.97 7.36 -0.59
C SER A 360 -27.97 8.44 -0.98
N THR A 361 -28.30 9.72 -0.72
CA THR A 361 -27.41 10.85 -1.03
C THR A 361 -26.11 10.78 -0.24
N LEU A 362 -26.18 10.51 1.07
CA LEU A 362 -24.98 10.39 1.89
C LEU A 362 -24.09 9.23 1.42
N ARG A 363 -24.70 8.08 1.09
CA ARG A 363 -23.97 6.94 0.51
C ARG A 363 -23.25 7.33 -0.78
N GLY A 364 -23.93 8.03 -1.69
CA GLY A 364 -23.33 8.53 -2.92
C GLY A 364 -22.14 9.46 -2.70
N ILE A 365 -22.29 10.45 -1.80
CA ILE A 365 -21.22 11.40 -1.47
C ILE A 365 -20.01 10.68 -0.86
N LEU A 366 -20.22 9.81 0.14
CA LEU A 366 -19.14 9.10 0.80
C LEU A 366 -18.44 8.11 -0.14
N CYS A 367 -19.19 7.34 -0.94
CA CYS A 367 -18.60 6.45 -1.94
C CYS A 367 -17.78 7.22 -2.96
N ALA A 368 -18.29 8.35 -3.47
CA ALA A 368 -17.57 9.19 -4.43
C ALA A 368 -16.27 9.76 -3.84
N PHE A 369 -16.33 10.27 -2.60
CA PHE A 369 -15.16 10.76 -1.89
C PHE A 369 -14.09 9.67 -1.71
N ILE A 370 -14.48 8.52 -1.16
CA ILE A 370 -13.57 7.41 -0.85
C ILE A 370 -12.96 6.82 -2.14
N ILE A 371 -13.75 6.65 -3.21
CA ILE A 371 -13.23 6.16 -4.50
C ILE A 371 -12.31 7.20 -5.14
N GLY A 372 -12.64 8.49 -5.08
CA GLY A 372 -11.75 9.55 -5.55
C GLY A 372 -10.40 9.53 -4.81
N VAL A 373 -10.41 9.31 -3.50
CA VAL A 373 -9.17 9.15 -2.71
C VAL A 373 -8.43 7.84 -3.03
N ALA A 374 -9.14 6.74 -3.28
CA ALA A 374 -8.52 5.50 -3.75
C ALA A 374 -7.81 5.70 -5.10
N CYS A 375 -8.42 6.48 -6.00
CA CYS A 375 -7.78 6.90 -7.25
C CYS A 375 -6.57 7.82 -7.01
N GLY A 376 -6.65 8.66 -5.98
CA GLY A 376 -5.53 9.47 -5.45
C GLY A 376 -4.35 8.65 -4.91
N CYS A 377 -4.58 7.38 -4.55
CA CYS A 377 -3.53 6.44 -4.18
C CYS A 377 -3.02 5.66 -5.40
N LYS A 378 -3.93 5.20 -6.27
CA LYS A 378 -3.58 4.47 -7.49
C LYS A 378 -4.63 4.71 -8.57
N PRO A 379 -4.24 5.16 -9.78
CA PRO A 379 -5.21 5.56 -10.80
C PRO A 379 -6.09 4.38 -11.26
N THR A 380 -5.58 3.15 -11.20
CA THR A 380 -6.35 1.94 -11.53
C THR A 380 -7.59 1.74 -10.65
N ALA A 381 -7.68 2.38 -9.47
CA ALA A 381 -8.87 2.29 -8.62
C ALA A 381 -10.14 2.80 -9.33
N ILE A 382 -10.03 3.73 -10.30
CA ILE A 382 -11.19 4.20 -11.06
C ILE A 382 -11.78 3.07 -11.91
N LEU A 383 -10.92 2.17 -12.42
CA LEU A 383 -11.32 1.05 -13.27
C LEU A 383 -11.80 -0.14 -12.44
N PHE A 384 -11.12 -0.44 -11.34
CA PHE A 384 -11.35 -1.66 -10.57
C PHE A 384 -12.26 -1.50 -9.35
N CYS A 385 -12.43 -0.29 -8.82
CA CYS A 385 -13.20 -0.04 -7.60
C CYS A 385 -14.48 0.75 -7.88
N ALA A 386 -14.44 1.74 -8.76
CA ALA A 386 -15.62 2.57 -9.04
C ALA A 386 -16.81 1.79 -9.64
N PRO A 387 -16.63 0.91 -10.66
CA PRO A 387 -17.76 0.20 -11.26
C PRO A 387 -18.47 -0.77 -10.29
N PRO A 388 -17.77 -1.63 -9.51
CA PRO A 388 -18.43 -2.47 -8.52
C PRO A 388 -19.21 -1.68 -7.46
N VAL A 389 -18.65 -0.57 -6.96
CA VAL A 389 -19.35 0.32 -6.02
C VAL A 389 -20.59 0.93 -6.66
N ALA A 390 -20.48 1.42 -7.90
CA ALA A 390 -21.59 2.02 -8.63
C ALA A 390 -22.71 0.99 -8.89
N ILE A 391 -22.37 -0.21 -9.36
CA ILE A 391 -23.32 -1.30 -9.60
C ILE A 391 -24.08 -1.64 -8.31
N LEU A 392 -23.36 -1.81 -7.20
CA LEU A 392 -23.97 -2.12 -5.91
C LEU A 392 -24.83 -0.96 -5.38
N LEU A 393 -24.30 0.27 -5.42
CA LEU A 393 -24.99 1.48 -4.94
C LEU A 393 -26.28 1.74 -5.72
N LEU A 394 -26.21 1.73 -7.06
CA LEU A 394 -27.36 1.96 -7.93
C LEU A 394 -28.38 0.82 -7.83
N GLY A 395 -27.91 -0.45 -7.79
CA GLY A 395 -28.78 -1.62 -7.68
C GLY A 395 -29.50 -1.77 -6.33
N THR A 396 -29.00 -1.09 -5.30
CA THR A 396 -29.62 -1.04 -3.95
C THR A 396 -30.34 0.28 -3.67
N THR A 397 -30.47 1.15 -4.66
CA THR A 397 -31.05 2.49 -4.48
C THR A 397 -32.15 2.77 -5.51
N PRO A 398 -33.25 3.47 -5.14
CA PRO A 398 -34.31 3.81 -6.09
C PRO A 398 -33.81 4.60 -7.30
N VAL A 399 -34.26 4.20 -8.50
CA VAL A 399 -33.86 4.78 -9.80
C VAL A 399 -34.00 6.30 -9.86
N ARG A 400 -35.05 6.86 -9.23
CA ARG A 400 -35.28 8.32 -9.15
C ARG A 400 -34.13 9.12 -8.51
N THR A 401 -33.23 8.47 -7.78
CA THR A 401 -32.08 9.13 -7.15
C THR A 401 -30.79 9.02 -7.97
N TRP A 402 -30.76 8.19 -9.01
CA TRP A 402 -29.57 7.95 -9.80
C TRP A 402 -28.94 9.23 -10.37
N PRO A 403 -29.70 10.23 -10.87
CA PRO A 403 -29.10 11.50 -11.32
C PRO A 403 -28.37 12.24 -10.20
N LYS A 404 -28.91 12.23 -8.97
CA LYS A 404 -28.26 12.85 -7.80
C LYS A 404 -26.99 12.11 -7.41
N LEU A 405 -26.99 10.78 -7.48
CA LEU A 405 -25.81 9.96 -7.22
C LEU A 405 -24.72 10.17 -8.27
N ALA A 406 -25.10 10.28 -9.55
CA ALA A 406 -24.17 10.58 -10.63
C ALA A 406 -23.56 11.97 -10.47
N ALA A 407 -24.38 12.99 -10.17
CA ALA A 407 -23.89 14.34 -9.90
C ALA A 407 -22.95 14.38 -8.68
N ALA A 408 -23.30 13.71 -7.58
CA ALA A 408 -22.42 13.57 -6.42
C ALA A 408 -21.12 12.84 -6.77
N GLY A 409 -21.21 11.76 -7.56
CA GLY A 409 -20.08 11.00 -8.07
C GLY A 409 -19.06 11.85 -8.82
N ILE A 410 -19.55 12.62 -9.80
CA ILE A 410 -18.71 13.51 -10.61
C ILE A 410 -18.13 14.64 -9.75
N THR A 411 -18.97 15.38 -9.04
CA THR A 411 -18.52 16.58 -8.31
C THR A 411 -17.57 16.22 -7.17
N VAL A 412 -17.95 15.28 -6.31
CA VAL A 412 -17.13 14.91 -5.15
C VAL A 412 -15.89 14.13 -5.59
N GLY A 413 -16.02 13.26 -6.60
CA GLY A 413 -14.87 12.55 -7.18
C GLY A 413 -13.82 13.50 -7.76
N LEU A 414 -14.25 14.51 -8.53
CA LEU A 414 -13.34 15.53 -9.07
C LEU A 414 -12.68 16.36 -7.96
N ILE A 415 -13.42 16.74 -6.92
CA ILE A 415 -12.84 17.44 -5.76
C ILE A 415 -11.76 16.58 -5.11
N SER A 416 -12.03 15.30 -4.86
CA SER A 416 -11.05 14.37 -4.28
C SER A 416 -9.79 14.17 -5.13
N LEU A 417 -9.93 14.22 -6.46
CA LEU A 417 -8.82 14.08 -7.42
C LEU A 417 -8.07 15.40 -7.67
N SER A 418 -8.69 16.54 -7.37
CA SER A 418 -8.19 17.86 -7.74
C SER A 418 -6.76 18.16 -7.27
N PRO A 419 -6.27 17.73 -6.08
CA PRO A 419 -4.89 17.99 -5.68
C PRO A 419 -3.88 17.41 -6.68
N TRP A 420 -4.08 16.15 -7.06
CA TRP A 420 -3.24 15.48 -8.07
C TRP A 420 -3.36 16.13 -9.45
N LEU A 421 -4.59 16.33 -9.93
CA LEU A 421 -4.84 16.89 -11.27
C LEU A 421 -4.23 18.30 -11.41
N LEU A 422 -4.40 19.14 -10.40
CA LEU A 422 -3.85 20.49 -10.39
C LEU A 422 -2.33 20.47 -10.30
N ARG A 423 -1.74 19.61 -9.44
CA ARG A 423 -0.28 19.44 -9.34
C ARG A 423 0.33 19.16 -10.71
N ASN A 424 -0.25 18.20 -11.42
CA ASN A 424 0.25 17.78 -12.71
C ASN A 424 0.04 18.83 -13.80
N PHE A 425 -1.13 19.46 -13.82
CA PHE A 425 -1.43 20.53 -14.79
C PHE A 425 -0.45 21.70 -14.66
N LEU A 426 -0.17 22.15 -13.43
CA LEU A 426 0.76 23.25 -13.17
C LEU A 426 2.20 22.92 -13.59
N ASN A 427 2.62 21.65 -13.50
CA ASN A 427 3.99 21.24 -13.79
C ASN A 427 4.22 20.81 -15.25
N SER A 428 3.18 20.35 -15.95
CA SER A 428 3.33 19.69 -17.27
C SER A 428 2.33 20.14 -18.32
N GLY A 429 1.31 20.92 -17.96
CA GLY A 429 0.15 21.21 -18.82
C GLY A 429 -0.82 20.03 -18.97
N ASN A 430 -0.43 18.81 -18.59
CA ASN A 430 -1.27 17.62 -18.66
C ASN A 430 -1.67 17.15 -17.24
N PRO A 431 -2.96 17.26 -16.85
CA PRO A 431 -3.42 16.95 -15.49
C PRO A 431 -3.29 15.47 -15.12
N ILE A 432 -3.14 14.57 -16.09
CA ILE A 432 -3.07 13.12 -15.87
C ILE A 432 -1.89 12.48 -16.61
N PHE A 433 -0.81 13.24 -16.83
CA PHE A 433 0.41 12.73 -17.43
C PHE A 433 0.87 11.41 -16.77
N PRO A 434 1.28 10.38 -17.53
CA PRO A 434 1.53 10.36 -18.99
C PRO A 434 0.32 9.92 -19.85
N TYR A 435 -0.92 10.06 -19.36
CA TYR A 435 -2.11 9.66 -20.11
C TYR A 435 -2.75 10.83 -20.87
N LEU A 436 -3.59 10.52 -21.86
CA LEU A 436 -4.34 11.49 -22.69
C LEU A 436 -3.46 12.60 -23.30
N HIS A 437 -2.24 12.26 -23.73
CA HIS A 437 -1.30 13.21 -24.33
C HIS A 437 -1.82 13.86 -25.62
N THR A 438 -2.72 13.20 -26.35
CA THR A 438 -3.39 13.79 -27.53
C THR A 438 -4.34 14.95 -27.19
N LEU A 439 -4.85 15.00 -25.95
CA LEU A 439 -5.75 16.07 -25.50
C LEU A 439 -5.01 17.20 -24.80
N PHE A 440 -3.99 16.87 -23.99
CA PHE A 440 -3.30 17.83 -23.12
C PHE A 440 -1.84 18.11 -23.50
N GLY A 441 -1.31 17.44 -24.52
CA GLY A 441 0.07 17.55 -24.97
C GLY A 441 1.03 16.54 -24.32
N ASP A 442 2.25 16.55 -24.86
CA ASP A 442 3.30 15.57 -24.58
C ASP A 442 4.17 15.90 -23.33
N ALA A 443 3.92 17.05 -22.70
CA ALA A 443 4.75 17.59 -21.62
C ALA A 443 6.26 17.61 -22.00
N HIS A 444 7.11 16.96 -21.21
CA HIS A 444 8.56 16.88 -21.45
C HIS A 444 8.97 15.61 -22.22
N TRP A 445 8.01 14.75 -22.56
CA TRP A 445 8.26 13.54 -23.35
C TRP A 445 8.21 13.81 -24.84
N THR A 446 8.87 12.95 -25.60
CA THR A 446 8.69 12.86 -27.05
C THR A 446 7.60 11.86 -27.41
N SER A 447 7.04 11.97 -28.61
CA SER A 447 6.08 11.00 -29.13
C SER A 447 6.65 9.58 -29.21
N GLU A 448 7.97 9.44 -29.39
CA GLU A 448 8.66 8.15 -29.30
C GLU A 448 8.58 7.56 -27.89
N GLN A 449 8.85 8.37 -26.84
CA GLN A 449 8.73 7.93 -25.44
C GLN A 449 7.29 7.50 -25.11
N PHE A 450 6.28 8.25 -25.57
CA PHE A 450 4.88 7.83 -25.42
C PHE A 450 4.61 6.49 -26.11
N SER A 451 5.13 6.28 -27.31
CA SER A 451 4.95 5.03 -28.06
C SER A 451 5.59 3.84 -27.34
N ARG A 452 6.81 4.01 -26.80
CA ARG A 452 7.48 2.99 -25.97
C ARG A 452 6.70 2.70 -24.69
N TYR A 453 6.28 3.76 -23.97
CA TYR A 453 5.50 3.62 -22.73
C TYR A 453 4.17 2.91 -22.99
N ALA A 454 3.39 3.35 -23.99
CA ALA A 454 2.12 2.75 -24.35
C ALA A 454 2.30 1.29 -24.78
N GLY A 455 3.32 0.98 -25.59
CA GLY A 455 3.63 -0.39 -26.01
C GLY A 455 3.92 -1.34 -24.85
N ALA A 456 4.51 -0.85 -23.75
CA ALA A 456 4.79 -1.64 -22.56
C ALA A 456 3.60 -1.78 -21.59
N HIS A 457 2.60 -0.89 -21.69
CA HIS A 457 1.45 -0.83 -20.78
C HIS A 457 0.13 -1.30 -21.43
N HIS A 458 0.21 -1.88 -22.62
CA HIS A 458 -0.92 -2.51 -23.31
C HIS A 458 -0.65 -3.99 -23.58
N ALA A 459 -1.69 -4.81 -23.39
CA ALA A 459 -1.66 -6.19 -23.88
C ALA A 459 -1.68 -6.20 -25.41
N THR A 460 -0.79 -6.99 -26.01
CA THR A 460 -0.70 -7.17 -27.47
C THR A 460 -1.38 -8.47 -27.94
N GLU A 461 -1.72 -9.35 -27.00
CA GLU A 461 -2.35 -10.65 -27.25
C GLU A 461 -3.76 -10.48 -27.86
N PRO A 462 -4.27 -11.41 -28.68
CA PRO A 462 -5.66 -11.40 -29.14
C PRO A 462 -6.65 -11.59 -27.98
N LEU A 463 -7.88 -11.06 -28.09
CA LEU A 463 -8.88 -11.08 -27.02
C LEU A 463 -9.13 -12.48 -26.43
N LEU A 464 -9.25 -13.51 -27.27
CA LEU A 464 -9.45 -14.89 -26.80
C LEU A 464 -8.29 -15.34 -25.91
N GLN A 465 -7.04 -15.04 -26.29
CA GLN A 465 -5.87 -15.36 -25.49
C GLN A 465 -5.93 -14.62 -24.15
N ARG A 466 -6.25 -13.32 -24.14
CA ARG A 466 -6.41 -12.53 -22.90
C ARG A 466 -7.43 -13.15 -21.94
N LEU A 467 -8.56 -13.62 -22.47
CA LEU A 467 -9.59 -14.30 -21.69
C LEU A 467 -9.09 -15.64 -21.14
N THR A 468 -8.35 -16.42 -21.95
CA THR A 468 -7.79 -17.69 -21.46
C THR A 468 -6.74 -17.49 -20.37
N LEU A 469 -5.94 -16.40 -20.42
CA LEU A 469 -4.95 -16.06 -19.39
C LEU A 469 -5.58 -15.79 -18.01
N PHE A 470 -6.89 -15.59 -17.94
CA PHE A 470 -7.60 -15.50 -16.67
C PHE A 470 -7.54 -16.82 -15.86
N LEU A 471 -7.52 -17.97 -16.54
CA LEU A 471 -7.53 -19.29 -15.90
C LEU A 471 -6.28 -20.13 -16.20
N PHE A 472 -5.73 -19.99 -17.40
CA PHE A 472 -4.62 -20.82 -17.88
C PHE A 472 -3.29 -20.08 -17.80
N ALA A 473 -2.20 -20.85 -17.76
CA ALA A 473 -0.85 -20.30 -17.75
C ALA A 473 -0.50 -19.68 -19.11
N ASP A 474 0.26 -18.60 -19.07
CA ASP A 474 0.93 -18.05 -20.24
C ASP A 474 2.13 -18.91 -20.60
N ASN A 475 2.02 -19.65 -21.70
CA ASN A 475 3.10 -20.50 -22.23
C ASN A 475 4.10 -19.72 -23.10
N SER A 476 3.87 -18.42 -23.37
CA SER A 476 4.75 -17.60 -24.20
C SER A 476 5.92 -16.98 -23.44
N ASN A 477 5.91 -17.05 -22.10
CA ASN A 477 7.01 -16.55 -21.29
C ASN A 477 8.26 -17.43 -21.46
N PRO A 478 9.39 -16.88 -21.92
CA PRO A 478 10.60 -17.65 -22.22
C PRO A 478 11.30 -18.23 -21.00
N ALA A 479 11.00 -17.75 -19.79
CA ALA A 479 11.58 -18.29 -18.55
C ALA A 479 10.85 -19.55 -18.08
N SER A 480 9.51 -19.51 -18.05
CA SER A 480 8.64 -20.64 -17.70
C SER A 480 7.17 -20.27 -17.90
N PRO A 481 6.26 -21.25 -18.06
CA PRO A 481 4.82 -20.99 -18.04
C PRO A 481 4.40 -20.28 -16.74
N GLN A 482 3.66 -19.18 -16.85
CA GLN A 482 3.25 -18.37 -15.69
C GLN A 482 1.76 -18.05 -15.72
N HIS A 483 1.05 -18.32 -14.63
CA HIS A 483 -0.35 -17.90 -14.49
C HIS A 483 -0.42 -16.38 -14.30
N ARG A 484 -1.17 -15.67 -15.14
CA ARG A 484 -1.39 -14.23 -14.99
C ARG A 484 -2.74 -13.88 -14.33
N GLY A 485 -3.70 -14.81 -14.36
CA GLY A 485 -5.05 -14.60 -13.86
C GLY A 485 -5.31 -15.16 -12.46
N LEU A 486 -6.55 -15.61 -12.24
CA LEU A 486 -7.07 -16.07 -10.95
C LEU A 486 -6.34 -17.31 -10.40
N MET A 487 -5.72 -18.10 -11.27
CA MET A 487 -4.95 -19.29 -10.88
C MET A 487 -3.51 -19.00 -10.47
N HIS A 488 -3.10 -17.73 -10.40
CA HIS A 488 -1.76 -17.41 -9.89
C HIS A 488 -1.62 -17.87 -8.43
N PRO A 489 -0.53 -18.57 -8.04
CA PRO A 489 -0.36 -19.17 -6.71
C PRO A 489 -0.61 -18.24 -5.53
N GLN A 490 -0.24 -16.97 -5.68
CA GLN A 490 -0.45 -15.91 -4.71
C GLN A 490 -1.94 -15.59 -4.39
N PHE A 491 -2.92 -16.02 -5.20
CA PHE A 491 -4.34 -15.97 -4.81
C PHE A 491 -4.74 -17.11 -3.87
N GLY A 492 -3.93 -18.17 -3.79
CA GLY A 492 -4.21 -19.36 -2.99
C GLY A 492 -5.58 -19.94 -3.29
N TRP A 493 -6.37 -20.17 -2.24
CA TRP A 493 -7.71 -20.73 -2.32
C TRP A 493 -8.81 -19.71 -2.64
N LEU A 494 -8.47 -18.42 -2.80
CA LEU A 494 -9.44 -17.38 -3.15
C LEU A 494 -10.16 -17.71 -4.47
N SER A 495 -9.45 -18.31 -5.42
CA SER A 495 -9.97 -18.73 -6.72
C SER A 495 -11.16 -19.69 -6.59
N LEU A 496 -11.00 -20.73 -5.77
CA LEU A 496 -12.03 -21.72 -5.49
C LEU A 496 -13.19 -21.10 -4.70
N ILE A 497 -12.88 -20.32 -3.65
CA ILE A 497 -13.88 -19.61 -2.85
C ILE A 497 -14.74 -18.74 -3.76
N LEU A 498 -14.12 -18.01 -4.68
CA LEU A 498 -14.79 -17.09 -5.57
C LEU A 498 -15.74 -17.82 -6.54
N VAL A 499 -15.26 -18.86 -7.23
CA VAL A 499 -16.07 -19.62 -8.18
C VAL A 499 -17.24 -20.32 -7.49
N ALA A 500 -16.97 -21.02 -6.38
CA ALA A 500 -18.01 -21.74 -5.62
C ALA A 500 -19.06 -20.80 -5.04
N SER A 501 -18.64 -19.68 -4.44
CA SER A 501 -19.55 -18.70 -3.85
C SER A 501 -20.39 -18.02 -4.92
N SER A 502 -19.79 -17.64 -6.06
CA SER A 502 -20.50 -17.02 -7.19
C SER A 502 -21.58 -17.95 -7.75
N ALA A 503 -21.25 -19.23 -7.97
CA ALA A 503 -22.21 -20.22 -8.42
C ALA A 503 -23.38 -20.34 -7.41
N TYR A 504 -23.08 -20.57 -6.14
CA TYR A 504 -24.11 -20.76 -5.11
C TYR A 504 -25.07 -19.57 -5.02
N VAL A 505 -24.56 -18.34 -4.95
CA VAL A 505 -25.43 -17.16 -4.76
C VAL A 505 -26.31 -16.86 -5.97
N LEU A 506 -25.92 -17.26 -7.18
CA LEU A 506 -26.74 -17.09 -8.39
C LEU A 506 -27.88 -18.11 -8.44
N PHE A 507 -27.66 -19.34 -7.95
CA PHE A 507 -28.69 -20.38 -7.94
C PHE A 507 -29.64 -20.29 -6.73
N ALA A 508 -29.16 -19.80 -5.58
CA ALA A 508 -29.96 -19.68 -4.37
C ALA A 508 -30.90 -18.45 -4.40
N SER A 509 -32.22 -18.69 -4.38
CA SER A 509 -33.24 -17.64 -4.53
C SER A 509 -33.16 -16.50 -3.50
N HIS A 510 -32.83 -16.82 -2.25
CA HIS A 510 -32.74 -15.84 -1.15
C HIS A 510 -31.54 -14.89 -1.25
N THR A 511 -30.47 -15.28 -1.95
CA THR A 511 -29.24 -14.46 -2.13
C THR A 511 -29.14 -13.87 -3.53
N ARG A 512 -29.84 -14.44 -4.52
CA ARG A 512 -29.74 -14.12 -5.95
C ARG A 512 -29.70 -12.63 -6.28
N ARG A 513 -30.59 -11.81 -5.72
CA ARG A 513 -30.64 -10.38 -6.05
C ARG A 513 -29.33 -9.67 -5.69
N PHE A 514 -28.83 -9.89 -4.48
CA PHE A 514 -27.60 -9.23 -4.02
C PHE A 514 -26.36 -9.91 -4.63
N GLY A 515 -26.38 -11.23 -4.75
CA GLY A 515 -25.34 -12.02 -5.41
C GLY A 515 -25.13 -11.59 -6.86
N THR A 516 -26.21 -11.32 -7.60
CA THR A 516 -26.12 -10.84 -8.99
C THR A 516 -25.39 -9.50 -9.07
N LEU A 517 -25.68 -8.54 -8.17
CA LEU A 517 -24.97 -7.25 -8.15
C LEU A 517 -23.48 -7.41 -7.88
N LEU A 518 -23.11 -8.28 -6.92
CA LEU A 518 -21.72 -8.57 -6.61
C LEU A 518 -20.99 -9.27 -7.77
N VAL A 519 -21.64 -10.25 -8.42
CA VAL A 519 -21.08 -10.93 -9.61
C VAL A 519 -20.93 -9.96 -10.78
N LEU A 520 -21.90 -9.06 -11.03
CA LEU A 520 -21.76 -8.03 -12.06
C LEU A 520 -20.59 -7.08 -11.75
N GLY A 521 -20.41 -6.70 -10.48
CA GLY A 521 -19.24 -5.95 -10.04
C GLY A 521 -17.94 -6.70 -10.35
N LEU A 522 -17.86 -7.98 -10.02
CA LEU A 522 -16.69 -8.81 -10.32
C LEU A 522 -16.41 -8.94 -11.82
N LEU A 523 -17.44 -9.16 -12.63
CA LEU A 523 -17.31 -9.22 -14.08
C LEU A 523 -16.80 -7.89 -14.65
N SER A 524 -17.20 -6.76 -14.07
CA SER A 524 -16.67 -5.45 -14.48
C SER A 524 -15.17 -5.31 -14.17
N GLN A 525 -14.67 -5.90 -13.09
CA GLN A 525 -13.24 -5.92 -12.77
C GLN A 525 -12.46 -6.83 -13.73
N ILE A 526 -13.00 -8.01 -14.06
CA ILE A 526 -12.40 -8.89 -15.07
C ILE A 526 -12.36 -8.20 -16.43
N ALA A 527 -13.45 -7.54 -16.83
CA ALA A 527 -13.47 -6.75 -18.06
C ALA A 527 -12.39 -5.65 -18.02
N ALA A 528 -12.28 -4.92 -16.91
CA ALA A 528 -11.25 -3.89 -16.78
C ALA A 528 -9.84 -4.45 -16.94
N TRP A 529 -9.56 -5.61 -16.35
CA TRP A 529 -8.28 -6.30 -16.49
C TRP A 529 -7.98 -6.71 -17.94
N VAL A 530 -8.95 -7.29 -18.65
CA VAL A 530 -8.79 -7.76 -20.03
C VAL A 530 -8.59 -6.60 -21.03
N PHE A 531 -9.30 -5.49 -20.84
CA PHE A 531 -9.38 -4.42 -21.83
C PHE A 531 -8.48 -3.22 -21.55
N PHE A 532 -8.22 -2.90 -20.28
CA PHE A 532 -7.55 -1.65 -19.89
C PHE A 532 -6.20 -1.86 -19.18
N THR A 533 -5.64 -3.07 -19.23
CA THR A 533 -4.34 -3.36 -18.62
C THR A 533 -3.47 -4.22 -19.53
N HIS A 534 -2.20 -4.37 -19.17
CA HIS A 534 -1.26 -5.34 -19.74
C HIS A 534 -1.32 -6.71 -19.04
N ILE A 535 -2.46 -7.06 -18.44
CA ILE A 535 -2.78 -8.42 -17.96
C ILE A 535 -1.80 -8.88 -16.86
N GLN A 536 -1.40 -7.94 -16.00
CA GLN A 536 -0.63 -8.29 -14.81
C GLN A 536 -1.55 -8.81 -13.69
N SER A 537 -1.13 -9.88 -13.02
CA SER A 537 -1.90 -10.56 -11.96
C SER A 537 -2.26 -9.64 -10.81
N ARG A 538 -1.35 -8.75 -10.40
CA ARG A 538 -1.54 -7.85 -9.26
C ARG A 538 -2.72 -6.88 -9.43
N PHE A 539 -3.12 -6.55 -10.65
CA PHE A 539 -4.28 -5.70 -10.89
C PHE A 539 -5.61 -6.38 -10.56
N LEU A 540 -5.63 -7.71 -10.41
CA LEU A 540 -6.81 -8.44 -9.95
C LEU A 540 -6.97 -8.45 -8.42
N LEU A 541 -6.02 -7.89 -7.66
CA LEU A 541 -6.12 -7.87 -6.19
C LEU A 541 -7.43 -7.25 -5.65
N PRO A 542 -8.01 -6.20 -6.27
CA PRO A 542 -9.32 -5.68 -5.88
C PRO A 542 -10.47 -6.69 -5.91
N LEU A 543 -10.36 -7.82 -6.63
CA LEU A 543 -11.40 -8.86 -6.62
C LEU A 543 -11.63 -9.45 -5.22
N LEU A 544 -10.64 -9.33 -4.32
CA LEU A 544 -10.73 -9.82 -2.94
C LEU A 544 -11.95 -9.28 -2.19
N VAL A 545 -12.30 -8.01 -2.39
CA VAL A 545 -13.41 -7.35 -1.67
C VAL A 545 -14.77 -7.95 -2.06
N PRO A 546 -15.19 -7.98 -3.35
CA PRO A 546 -16.42 -8.67 -3.73
C PRO A 546 -16.35 -10.18 -3.52
N ALA A 547 -15.18 -10.82 -3.64
CA ALA A 547 -15.03 -12.25 -3.35
C ALA A 547 -15.36 -12.58 -1.89
N ALA A 548 -14.86 -11.79 -0.93
CA ALA A 548 -15.19 -11.95 0.47
C ALA A 548 -16.68 -11.70 0.76
N ALA A 549 -17.28 -10.68 0.12
CA ALA A 549 -18.71 -10.41 0.24
C ALA A 549 -19.57 -11.54 -0.34
N LEU A 550 -19.19 -12.11 -1.49
CA LEU A 550 -19.83 -13.27 -2.10
C LEU A 550 -19.71 -14.50 -1.20
N PHE A 551 -18.53 -14.73 -0.61
CA PHE A 551 -18.31 -15.82 0.33
C PHE A 551 -19.19 -15.68 1.57
N ALA A 552 -19.26 -14.48 2.15
CA ALA A 552 -20.16 -14.19 3.26
C ALA A 552 -21.63 -14.42 2.87
N LEU A 553 -22.06 -13.92 1.72
CA LEU A 553 -23.44 -14.10 1.26
C LEU A 553 -23.77 -15.59 1.02
N ALA A 554 -22.83 -16.37 0.48
CA ALA A 554 -22.99 -17.81 0.30
C ALA A 554 -23.12 -18.56 1.64
N LEU A 555 -22.47 -18.06 2.68
CA LEU A 555 -22.52 -18.58 4.05
C LEU A 555 -23.64 -17.95 4.91
N SER A 556 -24.49 -17.08 4.34
CA SER A 556 -25.57 -16.46 5.10
C SER A 556 -26.71 -17.47 5.38
N PRO A 557 -27.26 -17.51 6.62
CA PRO A 557 -28.42 -18.35 6.93
C PRO A 557 -29.65 -17.91 6.12
N ARG A 558 -30.62 -18.82 5.93
CA ARG A 558 -31.88 -18.45 5.29
C ARG A 558 -32.68 -17.50 6.20
N PRO A 559 -33.47 -16.55 5.64
CA PRO A 559 -34.23 -15.58 6.43
C PRO A 559 -35.22 -16.17 7.45
N ARG A 560 -35.59 -17.46 7.34
CA ARG A 560 -36.48 -18.13 8.29
C ARG A 560 -35.79 -18.56 9.60
N ASP A 561 -34.47 -18.51 9.67
CA ASP A 561 -33.69 -19.15 10.75
C ASP A 561 -33.05 -18.15 11.74
N ILE A 562 -33.40 -16.85 11.67
CA ILE A 562 -32.73 -15.79 12.45
C ILE A 562 -33.62 -15.33 13.60
N THR A 563 -33.41 -15.86 14.81
CA THR A 563 -33.74 -15.17 16.06
C THR A 563 -32.51 -14.38 16.53
N ALA A 564 -32.68 -13.08 16.72
CA ALA A 564 -31.60 -12.10 16.80
C ALA A 564 -30.80 -12.07 18.13
N SER A 565 -30.86 -13.11 18.96
CA SER A 565 -30.28 -13.09 20.31
C SER A 565 -29.44 -14.31 20.70
N ALA A 566 -29.02 -15.13 19.73
CA ALA A 566 -28.29 -16.36 20.04
C ALA A 566 -26.81 -16.10 20.42
N THR A 567 -26.44 -16.39 21.67
CA THR A 567 -25.07 -16.69 22.11
C THR A 567 -24.49 -17.86 21.29
N TRP A 568 -23.16 -18.05 21.24
CA TRP A 568 -22.54 -19.19 20.53
C TRP A 568 -23.13 -20.56 20.94
N GLU A 569 -23.54 -20.68 22.19
CA GLU A 569 -24.20 -21.88 22.74
C GLU A 569 -25.62 -22.09 22.18
N SER A 570 -26.30 -21.03 21.76
CA SER A 570 -27.63 -21.05 21.15
C SER A 570 -27.61 -20.86 19.62
N ALA A 571 -26.42 -20.81 19.00
CA ALA A 571 -26.28 -20.73 17.56
C ALA A 571 -26.83 -22.00 16.90
N ASP A 572 -27.77 -21.83 15.97
CA ASP A 572 -28.33 -22.95 15.20
C ASP A 572 -27.22 -23.71 14.44
N ARG A 573 -27.45 -25.00 14.19
CA ARG A 573 -26.56 -25.91 13.46
C ARG A 573 -26.03 -25.29 12.16
N ALA A 574 -26.87 -24.57 11.41
CA ALA A 574 -26.45 -23.89 10.18
C ALA A 574 -25.36 -22.83 10.40
N SER A 575 -25.46 -22.03 11.47
CA SER A 575 -24.47 -21.01 11.82
C SER A 575 -23.12 -21.63 12.23
N ARG A 576 -23.14 -22.80 12.86
CA ARG A 576 -21.91 -23.55 13.20
C ARG A 576 -21.24 -24.13 11.96
N ILE A 577 -22.00 -24.71 11.04
CA ILE A 577 -21.46 -25.27 9.78
C ILE A 577 -20.78 -24.17 8.97
N THR A 578 -21.46 -23.04 8.76
CA THR A 578 -20.92 -21.91 7.99
C THR A 578 -19.67 -21.32 8.63
N PHE A 579 -19.62 -21.24 9.95
CA PHE A 579 -18.40 -20.86 10.68
C PHE A 579 -17.24 -21.83 10.40
N TRP A 580 -17.46 -23.14 10.49
CA TRP A 580 -16.41 -24.14 10.26
C TRP A 580 -15.92 -24.17 8.81
N ILE A 581 -16.79 -23.91 7.82
CA ILE A 581 -16.38 -23.73 6.43
C ILE A 581 -15.43 -22.53 6.30
N ALA A 582 -15.79 -21.38 6.87
CA ALA A 582 -14.93 -20.20 6.87
C ALA A 582 -13.60 -20.47 7.58
N ALA A 583 -13.62 -21.17 8.71
CA ALA A 583 -12.43 -21.53 9.48
C ALA A 583 -11.50 -22.46 8.69
N LEU A 584 -12.05 -23.47 8.01
CA LEU A 584 -11.28 -24.38 7.16
C LEU A 584 -10.63 -23.64 5.99
N MET A 585 -11.39 -22.80 5.28
CA MET A 585 -10.84 -21.99 4.18
C MET A 585 -9.76 -21.02 4.66
N THR A 586 -9.92 -20.46 5.85
CA THR A 586 -8.91 -19.61 6.49
C THR A 586 -7.64 -20.41 6.80
N ALA A 587 -7.76 -21.61 7.38
CA ALA A 587 -6.62 -22.47 7.68
C ALA A 587 -5.86 -22.88 6.41
N LEU A 588 -6.58 -23.22 5.33
CA LEU A 588 -5.99 -23.52 4.03
C LEU A 588 -5.23 -22.31 3.44
N GLN A 589 -5.81 -21.11 3.53
CA GLN A 589 -5.11 -19.88 3.10
C GLN A 589 -3.85 -19.61 3.92
N ILE A 590 -3.91 -19.75 5.25
CA ILE A 590 -2.75 -19.59 6.14
C ILE A 590 -1.65 -20.59 5.81
N PHE A 591 -2.01 -21.84 5.53
CA PHE A 591 -1.04 -22.87 5.13
C PHE A 591 -0.35 -22.50 3.81
N THR A 592 -1.10 -22.10 2.78
CA THR A 592 -0.53 -21.65 1.51
C THR A 592 0.37 -20.44 1.69
N LEU A 593 -0.06 -19.45 2.46
CA LEU A 593 0.72 -18.26 2.79
C LEU A 593 2.04 -18.62 3.49
N GLY A 594 1.99 -19.50 4.50
CA GLY A 594 3.17 -19.95 5.24
C GLY A 594 4.20 -20.64 4.35
N ASN A 595 3.76 -21.46 3.39
CA ASN A 595 4.65 -22.09 2.40
C ASN A 595 5.27 -21.08 1.43
N ILE A 596 4.49 -20.13 0.91
CA ILE A 596 5.00 -19.07 0.03
C ILE A 596 6.04 -18.20 0.75
N PHE A 597 5.77 -17.81 1.99
CA PHE A 597 6.73 -17.06 2.80
C PHE A 597 7.98 -17.89 3.11
N GLY A 598 7.82 -19.12 3.61
CA GLY A 598 8.94 -20.01 3.97
C GLY A 598 9.85 -20.39 2.80
N SER A 599 9.36 -20.31 1.55
CA SER A 599 10.14 -20.61 0.34
C SER A 599 10.89 -19.41 -0.25
N GLN A 600 10.62 -18.19 0.22
CA GLN A 600 11.32 -17.00 -0.29
C GLN A 600 12.82 -17.14 -0.07
N ARG A 601 13.61 -16.57 -0.99
CA ARG A 601 15.08 -16.55 -0.89
C ARG A 601 15.69 -17.93 -0.65
N ARG A 602 15.16 -18.95 -1.33
CA ARG A 602 15.64 -20.35 -1.25
C ARG A 602 15.56 -20.95 0.16
N GLY A 603 14.57 -20.54 0.95
CA GLY A 603 14.36 -21.03 2.32
C GLY A 603 14.81 -20.06 3.41
N ASP A 604 15.36 -18.89 3.04
CA ASP A 604 15.90 -17.89 3.96
C ASP A 604 15.10 -16.57 3.98
N PRO A 605 13.77 -16.58 4.20
CA PRO A 605 12.95 -15.36 4.13
C PRO A 605 13.41 -14.26 5.09
N ASN A 606 13.99 -14.61 6.23
CA ASN A 606 14.43 -13.65 7.25
C ASN A 606 15.95 -13.43 7.29
N GLY A 607 16.70 -13.83 6.25
CA GLY A 607 18.17 -13.73 6.23
C GLY A 607 18.71 -12.32 6.52
N LEU A 608 17.99 -11.26 6.12
CA LEU A 608 18.36 -9.86 6.42
C LEU A 608 17.53 -9.21 7.54
N LEU A 609 16.65 -9.93 8.21
CA LEU A 609 15.76 -9.37 9.23
C LEU A 609 16.55 -8.80 10.42
N LEU A 610 17.62 -9.49 10.85
CA LEU A 610 18.46 -9.07 11.97
C LEU A 610 19.37 -7.89 11.63
N LEU A 611 19.89 -7.86 10.40
CA LEU A 611 20.82 -6.84 9.93
C LEU A 611 20.12 -5.55 9.49
N GLY A 612 18.86 -5.66 9.08
CA GLY A 612 18.03 -4.52 8.72
C GLY A 612 18.50 -3.78 7.45
N PRO A 613 17.86 -2.63 7.15
CA PRO A 613 18.23 -1.82 5.99
C PRO A 613 19.67 -1.25 6.03
N GLY A 614 20.30 -1.22 7.21
CA GLY A 614 21.68 -0.77 7.40
C GLY A 614 22.69 -1.61 6.61
N MET A 615 22.40 -2.90 6.40
CA MET A 615 23.23 -3.75 5.55
C MET A 615 23.18 -3.29 4.09
N LEU A 616 21.99 -3.05 3.52
CA LEU A 616 21.86 -2.67 2.11
C LEU A 616 22.41 -1.27 1.82
N SER A 617 22.29 -0.35 2.78
CA SER A 617 22.84 1.01 2.71
C SER A 617 24.33 1.08 3.07
N GLY A 618 24.92 0.07 3.71
CA GLY A 618 26.30 0.11 4.18
C GLY A 618 26.53 0.85 5.50
N GLU A 619 25.49 1.35 6.17
CA GLU A 619 25.59 1.93 7.52
C GLU A 619 26.13 0.92 8.54
N LEU A 620 25.74 -0.36 8.42
CA LEU A 620 26.30 -1.41 9.29
C LEU A 620 27.80 -1.62 9.03
N ALA A 621 28.18 -1.69 7.75
CA ALA A 621 29.58 -1.82 7.34
C ALA A 621 30.42 -0.64 7.83
N LEU A 622 29.83 0.55 7.93
CA LEU A 622 30.49 1.74 8.45
C LEU A 622 30.82 1.64 9.94
N VAL A 623 29.89 1.13 10.75
CA VAL A 623 30.12 0.91 12.19
C VAL A 623 31.26 -0.07 12.39
N GLU A 624 31.27 -1.17 11.62
CA GLU A 624 32.33 -2.19 11.67
C GLU A 624 33.68 -1.64 11.17
N TRP A 625 33.68 -0.84 10.10
CA TRP A 625 34.90 -0.31 9.49
C TRP A 625 35.84 0.37 10.49
N ASN A 626 35.28 1.11 11.45
CA ASN A 626 36.04 1.87 12.43
C ASN A 626 36.79 1.00 13.44
N VAL A 627 36.37 -0.25 13.64
CA VAL A 627 36.98 -1.17 14.61
C VAL A 627 37.82 -2.28 13.97
N LEU A 628 37.62 -2.57 12.68
CA LEU A 628 38.33 -3.62 11.95
C LEU A 628 39.77 -3.23 11.58
N ASN A 629 40.67 -4.23 11.57
CA ASN A 629 42.04 -4.08 11.09
C ASN A 629 42.10 -4.06 9.54
N PRO A 630 43.24 -3.71 8.90
CA PRO A 630 43.32 -3.59 7.44
C PRO A 630 42.93 -4.86 6.66
N THR A 631 43.26 -6.05 7.16
CA THR A 631 42.92 -7.33 6.52
C THR A 631 41.43 -7.62 6.60
N GLU A 632 40.84 -7.41 7.78
CA GLU A 632 39.40 -7.55 7.99
C GLU A 632 38.60 -6.53 7.18
N ARG A 633 39.09 -5.29 7.06
CA ARG A 633 38.52 -4.26 6.19
C ARG A 633 38.48 -4.70 4.73
N ALA A 634 39.56 -5.30 4.23
CA ALA A 634 39.62 -5.81 2.86
C ALA A 634 38.60 -6.95 2.64
N GLN A 635 38.39 -7.80 3.65
CA GLN A 635 37.40 -8.88 3.62
C GLN A 635 35.95 -8.37 3.73
N LEU A 636 35.69 -7.39 4.59
CA LEU A 636 34.38 -6.73 4.63
C LEU A 636 34.08 -6.11 3.27
N GLU A 637 35.04 -5.34 2.74
CA GLU A 637 34.94 -4.63 1.48
C GLU A 637 34.66 -5.55 0.29
N SER A 638 35.23 -6.76 0.23
CA SER A 638 34.99 -7.69 -0.88
C SER A 638 33.55 -8.21 -0.93
N ASN A 639 32.83 -8.19 0.20
CA ASN A 639 31.47 -8.72 0.34
C ASN A 639 30.36 -7.65 0.24
N LEU A 640 30.71 -6.36 0.18
CA LEU A 640 29.72 -5.29 0.11
C LEU A 640 29.03 -5.22 -1.26
N SER A 641 27.72 -4.94 -1.22
CA SER A 641 26.94 -4.58 -2.41
C SER A 641 27.43 -3.27 -3.03
N ALA A 642 27.03 -2.99 -4.27
CA ALA A 642 27.43 -1.76 -4.94
C ALA A 642 27.03 -0.49 -4.15
N ALA A 643 25.80 -0.46 -3.62
CA ALA A 643 25.30 0.66 -2.82
C ALA A 643 26.07 0.80 -1.49
N ALA A 644 26.21 -0.29 -0.74
CA ALA A 644 26.91 -0.29 0.55
C ALA A 644 28.38 0.11 0.40
N TRP A 645 29.07 -0.39 -0.64
CA TRP A 645 30.46 -0.06 -0.91
C TRP A 645 30.63 1.43 -1.24
N MET A 646 29.78 2.00 -2.10
CA MET A 646 29.89 3.40 -2.48
C MET A 646 29.59 4.34 -1.32
N ASN A 647 28.58 4.02 -0.50
CA ASN A 647 28.27 4.81 0.69
C ASN A 647 29.40 4.73 1.73
N LEU A 648 30.03 3.56 1.89
CA LEU A 648 31.17 3.36 2.79
C LEU A 648 32.40 4.12 2.35
N LYS A 649 32.77 4.01 1.06
CA LYS A 649 33.96 4.67 0.53
C LYS A 649 33.83 6.18 0.46
N SER A 650 32.63 6.72 0.70
CA SER A 650 32.33 8.15 0.74
C SER A 650 33.09 8.81 -0.38
N ILE A 651 32.67 8.52 -1.61
CA ILE A 651 33.28 9.10 -2.81
C ILE A 651 33.02 10.62 -2.75
N GLY A 652 33.81 11.31 -1.92
CA GLY A 652 33.48 12.61 -1.37
C GLY A 652 33.60 13.67 -2.45
N GLY A 653 32.53 14.43 -2.66
CA GLY A 653 32.45 15.44 -3.73
C GLY A 653 32.32 14.83 -5.13
N SER A 654 32.09 13.52 -5.25
CA SER A 654 31.86 12.88 -6.54
C SER A 654 30.37 12.86 -6.88
N SER A 655 29.99 13.12 -8.13
CA SER A 655 28.60 12.91 -8.56
C SER A 655 28.48 11.59 -9.33
N LEU A 656 27.46 10.79 -8.99
CA LEU A 656 27.23 9.45 -9.54
C LEU A 656 26.05 9.50 -10.50
N LEU A 657 26.27 8.94 -11.68
CA LEU A 657 25.23 8.63 -12.65
C LEU A 657 24.95 7.13 -12.66
N LEU A 658 23.69 6.74 -12.48
CA LEU A 658 23.22 5.38 -12.67
C LEU A 658 22.72 5.20 -14.10
N ILE A 659 23.23 4.18 -14.80
CA ILE A 659 22.81 3.83 -16.16
C ILE A 659 22.26 2.41 -16.16
N GLY A 660 21.01 2.26 -16.60
CA GLY A 660 20.31 0.98 -16.56
C GLY A 660 19.93 0.56 -15.13
N ASP A 661 19.98 1.45 -14.16
CA ASP A 661 19.54 1.17 -12.79
C ASP A 661 18.52 2.20 -12.33
N SER A 662 17.33 1.71 -11.99
CA SER A 662 16.20 2.53 -11.56
C SER A 662 15.82 2.28 -10.11
N THR A 663 16.72 1.70 -9.30
CA THR A 663 16.52 1.44 -7.86
C THR A 663 17.52 2.21 -6.99
N PRO A 664 17.55 3.55 -7.07
CA PRO A 664 18.57 4.38 -6.43
C PRO A 664 18.45 4.45 -4.89
N PHE A 665 17.38 3.92 -4.29
CA PHE A 665 17.01 4.19 -2.89
C PHE A 665 18.14 3.97 -1.89
N TYR A 666 18.97 2.92 -2.05
CA TYR A 666 20.06 2.63 -1.12
C TYR A 666 21.37 3.37 -1.41
N PHE A 667 21.47 4.12 -2.50
CA PHE A 667 22.65 4.92 -2.82
C PHE A 667 22.55 6.28 -2.10
N GLY A 668 22.58 6.25 -0.77
CA GLY A 668 22.49 7.41 0.10
C GLY A 668 23.86 7.84 0.62
N GLY A 669 24.62 8.59 -0.16
CA GLY A 669 25.92 9.10 0.29
C GLY A 669 26.57 10.09 -0.68
N ARG A 670 26.56 11.38 -0.32
CA ARG A 670 27.40 12.48 -0.86
C ARG A 670 27.64 12.49 -2.38
N LEU A 671 26.61 12.84 -3.14
CA LEU A 671 26.74 13.08 -4.57
C LEU A 671 26.30 14.51 -4.93
N GLY A 672 27.12 15.53 -4.63
CA GLY A 672 26.82 16.90 -5.02
C GLY A 672 27.82 17.96 -4.54
N ASP A 673 27.95 19.02 -5.35
CA ASP A 673 28.75 20.24 -5.18
C ASP A 673 27.83 21.35 -4.61
N PRO A 674 28.21 22.12 -3.57
CA PRO A 674 27.35 23.08 -2.84
C PRO A 674 26.75 24.28 -3.61
N GLY A 675 26.62 24.23 -4.93
CA GLY A 675 26.34 25.37 -5.80
C GLY A 675 25.12 25.30 -6.72
N ASN A 676 24.35 24.21 -6.79
CA ASN A 676 23.24 24.09 -7.76
C ASN A 676 21.87 23.80 -7.12
N GLU A 677 20.86 24.50 -7.60
CA GLU A 677 19.48 24.34 -7.16
C GLU A 677 18.97 22.93 -7.54
N ILE A 678 18.67 22.14 -6.49
CA ILE A 678 18.10 20.78 -6.44
C ILE A 678 19.14 19.64 -6.30
N GLY A 679 19.44 19.27 -5.04
CA GLY A 679 19.70 17.89 -4.62
C GLY A 679 21.16 17.42 -4.50
N ASP A 680 21.98 18.06 -3.67
CA ASP A 680 23.44 17.78 -3.52
C ASP A 680 23.83 16.47 -2.80
N GLY A 681 23.01 15.42 -2.87
CA GLY A 681 23.26 14.18 -2.12
C GLY A 681 22.67 12.89 -2.68
N LEU A 682 21.98 12.94 -3.81
CA LEU A 682 21.33 11.77 -4.42
C LEU A 682 21.97 11.46 -5.78
N PRO A 683 22.02 10.17 -6.17
CA PRO A 683 22.50 9.80 -7.50
C PRO A 683 21.60 10.36 -8.58
N ARG A 684 22.21 10.74 -9.71
CA ARG A 684 21.46 11.00 -10.93
C ARG A 684 21.04 9.67 -11.53
N TYR A 685 19.76 9.48 -11.75
CA TYR A 685 19.19 8.28 -12.34
C TYR A 685 17.99 8.68 -13.21
N ASN A 686 17.48 7.72 -13.98
CA ASN A 686 16.18 7.82 -14.61
C ASN A 686 15.49 6.46 -14.59
N VAL A 687 14.17 6.46 -14.65
CA VAL A 687 13.41 5.24 -14.93
C VAL A 687 13.40 4.97 -16.44
N THR A 688 13.04 3.74 -16.83
CA THR A 688 13.08 3.22 -18.20
C THR A 688 12.51 4.17 -19.27
N TRP A 689 11.47 4.92 -18.93
CA TRP A 689 10.69 5.71 -19.89
C TRP A 689 11.23 7.13 -20.08
N ASP A 690 11.91 7.64 -19.06
CA ASP A 690 12.40 9.01 -19.02
C ASP A 690 13.76 9.13 -19.68
N ARG A 691 14.03 10.34 -20.16
CA ARG A 691 15.27 10.63 -20.88
C ARG A 691 16.44 10.73 -19.88
N SER A 692 17.56 10.10 -20.20
CA SER A 692 18.79 10.20 -19.42
C SER A 692 19.59 11.43 -19.85
N ILE A 693 20.57 11.83 -19.04
CA ILE A 693 21.52 12.91 -19.40
C ILE A 693 22.24 12.58 -20.72
N ILE A 694 22.57 11.29 -20.93
CA ILE A 694 23.24 10.82 -22.15
C ILE A 694 22.30 10.91 -23.35
N THR A 695 21.06 10.41 -23.25
CA THR A 695 20.13 10.45 -24.39
C THR A 695 19.65 11.86 -24.69
N ALA A 696 19.61 12.75 -23.69
CA ALA A 696 19.42 14.19 -23.90
C ALA A 696 20.59 14.84 -24.63
N ALA A 697 21.83 14.47 -24.32
CA ALA A 697 23.00 14.99 -25.01
C ALA A 697 23.08 14.53 -26.47
N LEU A 698 22.63 13.31 -26.76
CA LEU A 698 22.64 12.74 -28.11
C LEU A 698 21.47 13.23 -28.98
N ALA A 699 20.44 13.84 -28.39
CA ALA A 699 19.27 14.31 -29.12
C ALA A 699 19.65 15.39 -30.14
N GLY A 700 19.43 15.12 -31.43
CA GLY A 700 19.76 16.05 -32.52
C GLY A 700 21.24 16.12 -32.90
N VAL A 701 22.09 15.27 -32.31
CA VAL A 701 23.50 15.14 -32.69
C VAL A 701 23.62 14.21 -33.90
N ALA A 702 24.51 14.57 -34.85
CA ALA A 702 24.81 13.71 -35.99
C ALA A 702 25.22 12.31 -35.54
N ASN A 703 24.84 11.27 -36.30
CA ASN A 703 25.20 9.89 -36.00
C ASN A 703 26.65 9.58 -36.37
N GLU A 704 27.57 10.38 -35.85
CA GLU A 704 29.01 10.29 -36.06
C GLU A 704 29.69 10.08 -34.69
N PRO A 705 30.57 9.06 -34.55
CA PRO A 705 31.15 8.71 -33.26
C PRO A 705 31.80 9.89 -32.51
N VAL A 706 32.53 10.75 -33.22
CA VAL A 706 33.22 11.90 -32.62
C VAL A 706 32.24 12.93 -32.07
N ALA A 707 31.18 13.24 -32.81
CA ALA A 707 30.16 14.20 -32.38
C ALA A 707 29.37 13.67 -31.17
N GLN A 708 29.01 12.38 -31.19
CA GLN A 708 28.33 11.71 -30.08
C GLN A 708 29.20 11.70 -28.82
N ASP A 709 30.45 11.29 -28.93
CA ASP A 709 31.35 11.19 -27.79
C ASP A 709 31.64 12.57 -27.18
N ALA A 710 31.79 13.61 -28.02
CA ALA A 710 31.94 14.99 -27.56
C ALA A 710 30.68 15.50 -26.83
N ALA A 711 29.48 15.19 -27.33
CA ALA A 711 28.23 15.57 -26.69
C ALA A 711 28.06 14.89 -25.31
N ILE A 712 28.37 13.59 -25.22
CA ILE A 712 28.35 12.84 -23.95
C ILE A 712 29.36 13.44 -22.97
N SER A 713 30.62 13.63 -23.38
CA SER A 713 31.65 14.21 -22.50
C SER A 713 31.27 15.60 -22.00
N LYS A 714 30.70 16.44 -22.86
CA LYS A 714 30.19 17.76 -22.46
C LYS A 714 29.08 17.63 -21.42
N ALA A 715 28.09 16.77 -21.64
CA ALA A 715 26.96 16.60 -20.72
C ALA A 715 27.38 16.01 -19.35
N ILE A 716 28.28 15.04 -19.35
CA ILE A 716 28.86 14.45 -18.13
C ILE A 716 29.62 15.52 -17.35
N LYS A 717 30.45 16.33 -18.03
CA LYS A 717 31.21 17.43 -17.42
C LYS A 717 30.30 18.53 -16.88
N ASP A 718 29.33 18.99 -17.66
CA ASP A 718 28.38 20.04 -17.27
C ASP A 718 27.52 19.60 -16.08
N ALA A 719 27.21 18.31 -15.96
CA ALA A 719 26.46 17.74 -14.85
C ALA A 719 27.33 17.43 -13.60
N GLY A 720 28.65 17.66 -13.68
CA GLY A 720 29.61 17.39 -12.60
C GLY A 720 29.78 15.89 -12.29
N ILE A 721 29.45 15.00 -13.23
CA ILE A 721 29.51 13.55 -13.03
C ILE A 721 30.98 13.09 -13.02
N THR A 722 31.37 12.46 -11.91
CA THR A 722 32.72 11.91 -11.74
C THR A 722 32.72 10.38 -11.77
N HIS A 723 31.58 9.75 -11.47
CA HIS A 723 31.43 8.30 -11.45
C HIS A 723 30.18 7.85 -12.17
N ILE A 724 30.26 6.69 -12.83
CA ILE A 724 29.14 6.09 -13.55
C ILE A 724 29.01 4.62 -13.13
N LEU A 725 27.85 4.25 -12.59
CA LEU A 725 27.51 2.85 -12.31
C LEU A 725 26.60 2.33 -13.42
N ILE A 726 27.03 1.25 -14.06
CA ILE A 726 26.31 0.64 -15.17
C ILE A 726 25.77 -0.71 -14.74
N ASN A 727 24.45 -0.89 -14.84
CA ASN A 727 23.80 -2.18 -14.69
C ASN A 727 23.61 -2.83 -16.07
N SER A 728 24.59 -3.63 -16.46
CA SER A 728 24.64 -4.25 -17.80
C SER A 728 23.56 -5.31 -18.01
N ALA A 729 23.18 -6.00 -16.93
CA ALA A 729 22.13 -7.02 -16.97
C ALA A 729 20.77 -6.40 -17.32
N GLU A 730 20.46 -5.25 -16.70
CA GLU A 730 19.20 -4.54 -16.93
C GLU A 730 19.17 -3.86 -18.30
N LEU A 731 20.26 -3.20 -18.73
CA LEU A 731 20.35 -2.66 -20.10
C LEU A 731 20.10 -3.74 -21.17
N SER A 732 20.68 -4.93 -20.95
CA SER A 732 20.48 -6.07 -21.85
C SER A 732 19.02 -6.55 -21.83
N ARG A 733 18.36 -6.55 -20.67
CA ARG A 733 16.93 -6.88 -20.55
C ARG A 733 16.06 -5.88 -21.29
N LEU A 734 16.28 -4.58 -21.07
CA LEU A 734 15.55 -3.50 -21.74
C LEU A 734 15.73 -3.53 -23.25
N ALA A 735 16.94 -3.81 -23.74
CA ALA A 735 17.20 -3.96 -25.17
C ALA A 735 16.41 -5.12 -25.78
N ARG A 736 16.40 -6.29 -25.14
CA ARG A 736 15.60 -7.46 -25.59
C ARG A 736 14.10 -7.21 -25.57
N SER A 737 13.63 -6.41 -24.61
CA SER A 737 12.22 -6.02 -24.51
C SER A 737 11.82 -4.90 -25.48
N GLY A 738 12.76 -4.28 -26.20
CA GLY A 738 12.49 -3.12 -27.06
C GLY A 738 12.14 -1.85 -26.28
N TRP A 739 12.54 -1.78 -25.01
CA TRP A 739 12.23 -0.66 -24.10
C TRP A 739 13.41 0.28 -23.88
N LEU A 740 14.62 -0.13 -24.28
CA LEU A 740 15.80 0.72 -24.22
C LEU A 740 15.67 1.90 -25.18
N ASP A 741 16.13 3.07 -24.76
CA ASP A 741 16.17 4.25 -25.60
C ASP A 741 17.09 4.02 -26.82
N PRO A 742 16.64 4.28 -28.07
CA PRO A 742 17.39 3.96 -29.26
C PRO A 742 18.67 4.79 -29.41
N LEU A 743 18.76 5.95 -28.73
CA LEU A 743 19.98 6.75 -28.69
C LEU A 743 21.03 6.14 -27.76
N LEU A 744 20.62 5.32 -26.77
CA LEU A 744 21.52 4.66 -25.83
C LEU A 744 21.84 3.24 -26.29
N THR A 745 22.70 3.10 -27.30
CA THR A 745 23.16 1.77 -27.72
C THR A 745 24.33 1.27 -26.86
N PRO A 746 24.44 -0.04 -26.58
CA PRO A 746 25.60 -0.60 -25.90
C PRO A 746 26.93 -0.24 -26.58
N ALA A 747 26.94 -0.15 -27.92
CA ALA A 747 28.13 0.20 -28.69
C ALA A 747 28.60 1.64 -28.47
N VAL A 748 27.67 2.61 -28.44
CA VAL A 748 28.00 4.01 -28.14
C VAL A 748 28.54 4.14 -26.72
N LEU A 749 27.87 3.51 -25.76
CA LEU A 749 28.25 3.58 -24.36
C LEU A 749 29.63 2.93 -24.11
N GLN A 750 29.86 1.72 -24.63
CA GLN A 750 31.15 1.02 -24.49
C GLN A 750 32.31 1.78 -25.14
N ARG A 751 32.09 2.34 -26.34
CA ARG A 751 33.09 3.16 -27.03
C ARG A 751 33.48 4.37 -26.20
N TRP A 752 32.50 5.13 -25.72
CA TRP A 752 32.75 6.33 -24.94
C TRP A 752 33.49 6.00 -23.63
N LEU A 753 33.08 4.95 -22.91
CA LEU A 753 33.71 4.52 -21.65
C LEU A 753 35.17 4.10 -21.85
N ALA A 754 35.48 3.34 -22.91
CA ALA A 754 36.84 2.91 -23.18
C ALA A 754 37.80 4.10 -23.37
N ALA A 755 37.32 5.18 -23.98
CA ALA A 755 38.11 6.39 -24.19
C ALA A 755 38.16 7.29 -22.94
N ASN A 756 37.03 7.50 -22.25
CA ASN A 756 36.85 8.60 -21.30
C ASN A 756 36.67 8.16 -19.82
N ALA A 757 36.71 6.86 -19.53
CA ALA A 757 36.54 6.37 -18.17
C ALA A 757 37.49 5.22 -17.83
N THR A 758 37.68 4.94 -16.55
CA THR A 758 38.47 3.82 -16.03
C THR A 758 37.59 2.93 -15.14
N PRO A 759 37.60 1.60 -15.31
CA PRO A 759 36.85 0.71 -14.41
C PRO A 759 37.46 0.74 -13.01
N VAL A 760 36.62 0.95 -12.00
CA VAL A 760 37.00 0.99 -10.58
C VAL A 760 36.73 -0.36 -9.93
N ARG A 761 35.52 -0.91 -10.13
CA ARG A 761 35.08 -2.15 -9.51
C ARG A 761 33.92 -2.80 -10.27
N GLU A 762 33.87 -4.12 -10.25
CA GLU A 762 32.79 -4.94 -10.80
C GLU A 762 32.13 -5.79 -9.70
N TRP A 763 30.80 -5.85 -9.73
CA TRP A 763 29.97 -6.75 -8.93
C TRP A 763 29.27 -7.74 -9.88
N GLN A 764 29.97 -8.83 -10.23
CA GLN A 764 29.46 -9.82 -11.18
C GLN A 764 28.10 -10.39 -10.78
N GLY A 765 27.90 -10.63 -9.47
CA GLY A 765 26.61 -11.12 -8.94
C GLY A 765 25.45 -10.14 -9.08
N GLU A 766 25.73 -8.84 -9.22
CA GLU A 766 24.72 -7.79 -9.43
C GLU A 766 24.65 -7.33 -10.90
N GLY A 767 25.57 -7.80 -11.76
CA GLY A 767 25.68 -7.31 -13.14
C GLY A 767 26.06 -5.83 -13.25
N ARG A 768 26.76 -5.30 -12.24
CA ARG A 768 27.09 -3.87 -12.11
C ARG A 768 28.59 -3.61 -12.24
N VAL A 769 28.96 -2.53 -12.93
CA VAL A 769 30.35 -2.05 -13.05
C VAL A 769 30.40 -0.55 -12.76
N LEU A 770 31.31 -0.14 -11.88
CA LEU A 770 31.59 1.26 -11.56
C LEU A 770 32.78 1.76 -12.38
N TYR A 771 32.61 2.92 -13.00
CA TYR A 771 33.63 3.63 -13.74
C TYR A 771 33.90 5.00 -13.13
N GLN A 772 35.15 5.43 -13.15
CA GLN A 772 35.58 6.80 -12.85
C GLN A 772 35.81 7.54 -14.17
N VAL A 773 35.24 8.74 -14.31
CA VAL A 773 35.42 9.59 -15.48
C VAL A 773 36.82 10.23 -15.44
N LYS A 774 37.51 10.27 -16.59
CA LYS A 774 38.88 10.80 -16.74
C LYS A 774 38.94 12.32 -16.75
#